data_AF-A0A950PIW8-F1
#
_entry.id   AF-A0A950PIW8-F1
#
_cell.length_a   1.000
_cell.length_b   1.000
_cell.length_c   1.000
_cell.angle_alpha   90.00
_cell.angle_beta   90.00
_cell.angle_gamma   90.00
#
_symmetry.space_group_name_H-M   'P 1'
#
loop_
_entity.id
_entity.type
_entity.pdbx_description
1 polymer ?
#
loop_
_entity_poly.entity_id
_entity_poly.type
_entity_poly.pdbx_seq_one_letter_code
_entity_poly.pdbx_strand_id
1 'polypeptide(L)'
;MARGRDLTAPTATILCTEALLDGMTAQVWEFSEITQQTWKGLEEKAREARKQAQKGDDRDLFLLPYSIVVNVLQQITDGYVYLDKYLRFMVALEDIEPKALRKVFTYLEGIVQGIPVDEIPLRVESELAELVANTDSITRNLTDVILPAEGAAYADPPSWAYQAVRWHLAKKLAAAPFFDREIEPVKKPEMAKDANGKPLKDEDGNPVAKTDEAGNPVMRTGAWKPTGNVATVRYQPDSSGDLIAWDHPIGPTFAKLPHPLTKEALDAGYPENPSPADAQYSLSRISVAMSTHHGRPEPVINLGAHMRRVNDTLVWSKTIMVDRATGPVLLVGLDGRKLNRTNRLALEILARLEADATALEMLDGRVRAEIAELDAPKGENGRTRRVTEKPGMIRPLIPKQRSFQVGNGAGLHHHELLHEYAARALGDEVTFLTLSNVPGVFSNRIHSLRSDEKKQRKEAGEFLNLCALPTPAAVRDSVQDQDFDRLLVVCLWYREETRLRMISALAYSHGADVDMDPTDGEVVALADGVEAVFVRATRLLAHGTEDGRIDAARDIVDRYAKPGVMIAAWCETEIPEPGERHKGMKPAEVRKDLADSDAKFQVRRAFATETVPSQNILGIKTTYDKAGNKVRKVPGVPKDRNKDHPAFMGLLDLYRSCGVLDERYEQALYAPGDSFEIPRIAFVGLHVRRQGKSVLFRGEPKRVVMATCFIPPAEPGGLWRMLGWSNLTMRWEPYRVAQAECHALNYPNHNGTGDGTTDVARWAEAGRDINECLKDLVLEELDGMPYAVMLDGHGARRIFPGLHNNKQGVDAFDSFGRVWLPGHGLPEYMRPAGIVRVNCMSEEMPSIAYLSYANDDRIKMSSELFRPSDAGPDSSWWVVTEPRNYGKTRFGQWKTRWRALSEKVGTQTESELKAPWYSMTCREITPMFVRGEGLTREGLAVATARMCDQALSWSDRTKYPAPLHAALQMDLDHPNFRRSAPREYEDRAILSEAVEGLDLADGD
;
A
#
# COMPACT_ATOMS: atom_id res chain seq x y z
N MET A 1 10.67 24.31 -23.41
CA MET A 1 9.96 23.63 -24.51
C MET A 1 10.14 22.12 -24.39
N ALA A 2 9.29 21.45 -23.61
CA ALA A 2 9.18 19.99 -23.65
C ALA A 2 8.30 19.64 -24.84
N ARG A 3 8.82 18.89 -25.83
CA ARG A 3 7.97 18.27 -26.84
C ARG A 3 7.06 17.28 -26.09
N GLY A 4 5.78 17.60 -25.98
CA GLY A 4 4.79 16.68 -25.43
C GLY A 4 4.89 15.37 -26.19
N ARG A 5 5.15 14.28 -25.46
CA ARG A 5 5.11 12.94 -26.04
C ARG A 5 3.64 12.54 -26.06
N ASP A 6 3.10 12.21 -27.22
CA ASP A 6 1.77 11.61 -27.34
C ASP A 6 1.90 10.13 -26.99
N LEU A 7 1.38 9.76 -25.82
CA LEU A 7 1.57 8.46 -25.19
C LEU A 7 0.23 7.80 -24.87
N THR A 8 0.14 6.52 -25.22
CA THR A 8 -0.96 5.64 -24.85
C THR A 8 -0.48 4.61 -23.82
N ALA A 9 -1.37 4.25 -22.89
CA ALA A 9 -1.15 3.23 -21.89
C ALA A 9 -2.29 2.20 -21.96
N PRO A 10 -2.14 1.14 -22.76
CA PRO A 10 -3.03 -0.01 -22.70
C PRO A 10 -2.95 -0.69 -21.34
N THR A 11 -4.09 -1.16 -20.84
CA THR A 11 -4.21 -1.75 -19.50
C THR A 11 -4.69 -3.19 -19.57
N ALA A 12 -4.49 -3.94 -18.50
CA ALA A 12 -5.18 -5.20 -18.23
C ALA A 12 -6.50 -4.96 -17.45
N THR A 13 -7.11 -3.77 -17.61
CA THR A 13 -8.41 -3.43 -17.06
C THR A 13 -9.48 -3.54 -18.13
N ILE A 14 -10.53 -4.31 -17.86
CA ILE A 14 -11.60 -4.64 -18.79
C ILE A 14 -12.86 -3.87 -18.41
N LEU A 15 -13.58 -3.33 -19.39
CA LEU A 15 -14.89 -2.71 -19.20
C LEU A 15 -15.98 -3.79 -19.15
N CYS A 16 -16.91 -3.71 -18.20
CA CYS A 16 -18.05 -4.62 -18.12
C CYS A 16 -19.13 -4.17 -19.12
N THR A 17 -18.95 -4.46 -20.40
CA THR A 17 -19.93 -4.16 -21.44
C THR A 17 -21.02 -5.23 -21.50
N GLU A 18 -22.14 -4.92 -22.16
CA GLU A 18 -23.20 -5.90 -22.45
C GLU A 18 -22.63 -7.13 -23.18
N ALA A 19 -21.77 -6.93 -24.19
CA ALA A 19 -21.11 -8.02 -24.90
C ALA A 19 -20.26 -8.94 -24.00
N LEU A 20 -19.59 -8.39 -22.97
CA LEU A 20 -18.82 -9.20 -22.04
C LEU A 20 -19.73 -10.03 -21.12
N LEU A 21 -20.85 -9.44 -20.69
CA LEU A 21 -21.78 -10.02 -19.74
C LEU A 21 -22.81 -10.96 -20.39
N ASP A 22 -22.88 -10.97 -21.72
CA ASP A 22 -23.81 -11.82 -22.46
C ASP A 22 -23.65 -13.30 -22.08
N GLY A 23 -24.80 -13.97 -21.89
CA GLY A 23 -24.89 -15.34 -21.41
C GLY A 23 -24.43 -15.58 -19.96
N MET A 24 -23.92 -14.59 -19.23
CA MET A 24 -23.54 -14.76 -17.83
C MET A 24 -24.78 -14.68 -16.91
N THR A 25 -25.06 -15.77 -16.21
CA THR A 25 -26.19 -15.87 -15.28
C THR A 25 -25.75 -16.24 -13.87
N ALA A 26 -26.61 -15.98 -12.89
CA ALA A 26 -26.49 -16.49 -11.54
C ALA A 26 -27.84 -17.03 -11.04
N GLN A 27 -27.79 -18.11 -10.26
CA GLN A 27 -28.95 -18.64 -9.55
C GLN A 27 -29.07 -17.97 -8.20
N VAL A 28 -30.23 -17.37 -7.90
CA VAL A 28 -30.50 -16.65 -6.66
C VAL A 28 -31.64 -17.33 -5.92
N TRP A 29 -31.37 -17.80 -4.71
CA TRP A 29 -32.39 -18.27 -3.77
C TRP A 29 -32.74 -17.13 -2.83
N GLU A 30 -33.97 -16.66 -2.84
CA GLU A 30 -34.48 -15.64 -1.91
C GLU A 30 -35.25 -16.35 -0.78
N PHE A 31 -34.76 -16.23 0.46
CA PHE A 31 -35.31 -17.00 1.57
C PHE A 31 -36.38 -16.24 2.33
N SER A 32 -37.44 -16.95 2.72
CA SER A 32 -38.55 -16.41 3.50
C SER A 32 -38.11 -15.87 4.87
N GLU A 33 -38.93 -15.00 5.47
CA GLU A 33 -38.68 -14.50 6.83
C GLU A 33 -38.62 -15.65 7.86
N ILE A 34 -39.40 -16.71 7.67
CA ILE A 34 -39.37 -17.91 8.53
C ILE A 34 -37.99 -18.57 8.48
N THR A 35 -37.45 -18.79 7.27
CA THR A 35 -36.10 -19.35 7.08
C THR A 35 -35.03 -18.50 7.77
N GLN A 36 -35.13 -17.16 7.67
CA GLN A 36 -34.22 -16.22 8.32
C GLN A 36 -34.31 -16.29 9.84
N GLN A 37 -35.51 -16.43 10.40
CA GLN A 37 -35.72 -16.60 11.84
C GLN A 37 -35.13 -17.92 12.34
N THR A 38 -35.33 -19.03 11.61
CA THR A 38 -34.74 -20.34 11.94
C THR A 38 -33.21 -20.30 11.89
N TRP A 39 -32.63 -19.63 10.88
CA TRP A 39 -31.19 -19.39 10.79
C TRP A 39 -30.66 -18.60 12.00
N LYS A 40 -31.33 -17.50 12.36
CA LYS A 40 -30.95 -16.70 13.53
C LYS A 40 -31.00 -17.53 14.81
N GLY A 41 -32.01 -18.40 14.96
CA GLY A 41 -32.09 -19.35 16.06
C GLY A 41 -30.91 -20.32 16.10
N LEU A 42 -30.47 -20.83 14.95
CA LEU A 42 -29.27 -21.65 14.84
C LEU A 42 -27.99 -20.88 15.22
N GLU A 43 -27.85 -19.61 14.79
CA GLU A 43 -26.71 -18.76 15.18
C GLU A 43 -26.68 -18.47 16.69
N GLU A 44 -27.85 -18.29 17.30
CA GLU A 44 -27.99 -18.12 18.75
C GLU A 44 -27.57 -19.40 19.49
N LYS A 45 -28.07 -20.58 19.07
CA LYS A 45 -27.64 -21.88 19.61
C LYS A 45 -26.12 -22.08 19.45
N ALA A 46 -25.56 -21.77 18.29
CA ALA A 46 -24.11 -21.86 18.05
C ALA A 46 -23.32 -20.91 18.98
N ARG A 47 -23.84 -19.71 19.24
CA ARG A 47 -23.25 -18.74 20.17
C ARG A 47 -23.33 -19.21 21.62
N GLU A 48 -24.41 -19.88 22.00
CA GLU A 48 -24.59 -20.46 23.33
C GLU A 48 -23.69 -21.68 23.54
N ALA A 49 -23.67 -22.62 22.60
CA ALA A 49 -22.75 -23.77 22.60
C ALA A 49 -21.30 -23.30 22.73
N ARG A 50 -20.93 -22.24 22.01
CA ARG A 50 -19.61 -21.58 22.15
C ARG A 50 -19.35 -21.04 23.56
N LYS A 51 -20.32 -20.37 24.19
CA LYS A 51 -20.18 -19.86 25.57
C LYS A 51 -20.03 -21.00 26.58
N GLN A 52 -20.68 -22.14 26.34
CA GLN A 52 -20.60 -23.33 27.20
C GLN A 52 -19.26 -24.06 27.01
N ALA A 53 -18.81 -24.28 25.77
CA ALA A 53 -17.52 -24.88 25.46
C ALA A 53 -16.34 -24.06 26.01
N GLN A 54 -16.43 -22.72 26.01
CA GLN A 54 -15.41 -21.85 26.63
C GLN A 54 -15.25 -22.03 28.15
N LYS A 55 -16.21 -22.65 28.84
CA LYS A 55 -16.13 -22.98 30.27
C LYS A 55 -15.56 -24.37 30.54
N GLY A 56 -15.52 -25.26 29.55
CA GLY A 56 -14.82 -26.54 29.59
C GLY A 56 -13.42 -26.42 28.97
N ASP A 57 -12.54 -27.40 29.22
CA ASP A 57 -11.25 -27.48 28.50
C ASP A 57 -11.40 -28.04 27.07
N ASP A 58 -12.64 -28.23 26.63
CA ASP A 58 -13.02 -28.71 25.31
C ASP A 58 -13.19 -27.53 24.35
N ARG A 59 -12.12 -27.20 23.63
CA ARG A 59 -11.96 -25.94 22.88
C ARG A 59 -12.32 -26.07 21.40
N ASP A 60 -12.93 -27.17 20.99
CA ASP A 60 -13.15 -27.54 19.57
C ASP A 60 -14.43 -26.96 18.95
N LEU A 61 -15.34 -26.35 19.73
CA LEU A 61 -16.59 -25.78 19.22
C LEU A 61 -16.45 -24.29 18.87
N PHE A 62 -15.90 -23.99 17.70
CA PHE A 62 -15.99 -22.66 17.06
C PHE A 62 -16.88 -22.73 15.82
N LEU A 63 -18.19 -22.53 16.04
CA LEU A 63 -19.23 -22.63 15.02
C LEU A 63 -19.61 -21.22 14.55
N LEU A 64 -19.09 -20.81 13.39
CA LEU A 64 -19.78 -19.81 12.56
C LEU A 64 -20.48 -20.62 11.46
N PRO A 65 -21.77 -20.94 11.62
CA PRO A 65 -22.51 -21.77 10.68
C PRO A 65 -22.32 -21.29 9.23
N TYR A 66 -22.36 -19.96 9.05
CA TYR A 66 -22.08 -19.26 7.80
C TYR A 66 -20.81 -19.75 7.08
N SER A 67 -19.65 -19.72 7.74
CA SER A 67 -18.38 -20.05 7.06
C SER A 67 -18.28 -21.53 6.70
N ILE A 68 -18.90 -22.42 7.48
CA ILE A 68 -18.90 -23.86 7.19
C ILE A 68 -19.71 -24.10 5.92
N VAL A 69 -20.95 -23.58 5.88
CA VAL A 69 -21.85 -23.73 4.73
C VAL A 69 -21.24 -23.17 3.46
N VAL A 70 -20.74 -21.93 3.48
CA VAL A 70 -20.14 -21.30 2.29
C VAL A 70 -19.04 -22.18 1.72
N ASN A 71 -18.12 -22.66 2.56
CA ASN A 71 -17.02 -23.46 2.06
C ASN A 71 -17.49 -24.82 1.51
N VAL A 72 -18.42 -25.52 2.19
CA VAL A 72 -18.97 -26.79 1.69
C VAL A 72 -19.69 -26.58 0.36
N LEU A 73 -20.54 -25.57 0.27
CA LEU A 73 -21.30 -25.29 -0.94
C LEU A 73 -20.38 -24.88 -2.10
N GLN A 74 -19.37 -24.04 -1.86
CA GLN A 74 -18.33 -23.72 -2.85
C GLN A 74 -17.57 -24.96 -3.34
N GLN A 75 -17.58 -26.07 -2.59
CA GLN A 75 -16.91 -27.31 -2.98
C GLN A 75 -17.76 -28.28 -3.76
N ILE A 76 -19.02 -28.43 -3.39
CA ILE A 76 -19.93 -29.31 -4.15
C ILE A 76 -20.43 -28.63 -5.42
N THR A 77 -20.27 -27.32 -5.50
CA THR A 77 -20.42 -26.55 -6.74
C THR A 77 -19.05 -26.33 -7.39
N ASP A 78 -19.04 -25.93 -8.66
CA ASP A 78 -17.83 -25.51 -9.39
C ASP A 78 -17.22 -24.18 -8.90
N GLY A 79 -17.35 -23.86 -7.60
CA GLY A 79 -16.53 -22.87 -6.90
C GLY A 79 -17.25 -21.70 -6.25
N TYR A 80 -18.21 -21.08 -6.94
CA TYR A 80 -18.83 -19.83 -6.46
C TYR A 80 -20.14 -20.08 -5.73
N VAL A 81 -20.13 -19.74 -4.44
CA VAL A 81 -21.34 -19.57 -3.63
C VAL A 81 -21.18 -18.34 -2.76
N TYR A 82 -22.17 -17.45 -2.84
CA TYR A 82 -22.34 -16.30 -1.97
C TYR A 82 -23.55 -16.56 -1.07
N LEU A 83 -23.33 -16.65 0.23
CA LEU A 83 -24.40 -16.73 1.21
C LEU A 83 -24.55 -15.35 1.86
N ASP A 84 -25.76 -14.85 2.05
CA ASP A 84 -25.96 -13.69 2.91
C ASP A 84 -25.81 -14.09 4.39
N LYS A 85 -25.12 -13.28 5.20
CA LYS A 85 -24.89 -13.58 6.62
C LYS A 85 -26.16 -13.75 7.45
N TYR A 86 -27.27 -13.15 7.02
CA TYR A 86 -28.57 -13.27 7.68
C TYR A 86 -29.49 -14.27 6.96
N LEU A 87 -28.93 -15.05 6.03
CA LEU A 87 -29.66 -15.97 5.18
C LEU A 87 -30.84 -15.30 4.46
N ARG A 88 -30.69 -14.04 4.03
CA ARG A 88 -31.71 -13.37 3.19
C ARG A 88 -31.76 -13.95 1.79
N PHE A 89 -30.60 -14.29 1.25
CA PHE A 89 -30.46 -14.93 -0.05
C PHE A 89 -29.17 -15.76 -0.12
N MET A 90 -29.12 -16.65 -1.11
CA MET A 90 -27.93 -17.37 -1.53
C MET A 90 -27.78 -17.22 -3.03
N VAL A 91 -26.54 -17.19 -3.53
CA VAL A 91 -26.24 -17.09 -4.95
C VAL A 91 -25.18 -18.11 -5.33
N ALA A 92 -25.36 -18.76 -6.48
CA ALA A 92 -24.37 -19.61 -7.13
C ALA A 92 -24.38 -19.36 -8.65
N LEU A 93 -23.39 -19.86 -9.38
CA LEU A 93 -23.43 -19.76 -10.86
C LEU A 93 -24.35 -20.79 -11.50
N GLU A 94 -24.50 -21.93 -10.84
CA GLU A 94 -25.26 -23.09 -11.30
C GLU A 94 -26.28 -23.47 -10.23
N ASP A 95 -27.33 -24.19 -10.65
CA ASP A 95 -28.36 -24.63 -9.72
C ASP A 95 -27.81 -25.72 -8.80
N ILE A 96 -28.21 -25.69 -7.53
CA ILE A 96 -27.77 -26.66 -6.53
C ILE A 96 -28.93 -27.57 -6.22
N GLU A 97 -28.73 -28.89 -6.39
CA GLU A 97 -29.78 -29.86 -6.12
C GLU A 97 -30.35 -29.70 -4.70
N PRO A 98 -31.69 -29.66 -4.53
CA PRO A 98 -32.35 -29.57 -3.23
C PRO A 98 -31.85 -30.61 -2.21
N LYS A 99 -31.54 -31.82 -2.70
CA LYS A 99 -31.00 -32.91 -1.87
C LYS A 99 -29.62 -32.56 -1.29
N ALA A 100 -28.76 -31.88 -2.05
CA ALA A 100 -27.46 -31.45 -1.60
C ALA A 100 -27.59 -30.35 -0.54
N LEU A 101 -28.43 -29.33 -0.79
CA LEU A 101 -28.73 -28.28 0.19
C LEU A 101 -29.27 -28.87 1.49
N ARG A 102 -30.23 -29.79 1.40
CA ARG A 102 -30.80 -30.48 2.56
C ARG A 102 -29.71 -31.15 3.39
N LYS A 103 -28.86 -31.98 2.77
CA LYS A 103 -27.76 -32.65 3.46
C LYS A 103 -26.83 -31.66 4.16
N VAL A 104 -26.38 -30.61 3.46
CA VAL A 104 -25.43 -29.62 4.01
C VAL A 104 -25.99 -28.95 5.26
N PHE A 105 -27.24 -28.49 5.21
CA PHE A 105 -27.86 -27.81 6.35
C PHE A 105 -28.25 -28.78 7.48
N THR A 106 -28.59 -30.04 7.19
CA THR A 106 -28.76 -31.08 8.22
C THR A 106 -27.46 -31.35 8.96
N TYR A 107 -26.34 -31.52 8.24
CA TYR A 107 -25.02 -31.68 8.85
C TYR A 107 -24.62 -30.46 9.67
N LEU A 108 -24.86 -29.26 9.15
CA LEU A 108 -24.59 -28.01 9.86
C LEU A 108 -25.34 -27.95 11.19
N GLU A 109 -26.63 -28.24 11.19
CA GLU A 109 -27.45 -28.19 12.41
C GLU A 109 -27.02 -29.26 13.42
N GLY A 110 -26.75 -30.49 12.97
CA GLY A 110 -26.24 -31.55 13.85
C GLY A 110 -24.91 -31.20 14.50
N ILE A 111 -24.00 -30.61 13.74
CA ILE A 111 -22.71 -30.12 14.25
C ILE A 111 -22.94 -29.01 15.29
N VAL A 112 -23.88 -28.08 15.05
CA VAL A 112 -24.22 -27.04 16.02
C VAL A 112 -24.83 -27.60 17.30
N GLN A 113 -25.53 -28.72 17.21
CA GLN A 113 -26.08 -29.46 18.34
C GLN A 113 -25.05 -30.36 19.05
N GLY A 114 -23.81 -30.45 18.53
CA GLY A 114 -22.75 -31.28 19.10
C GLY A 114 -22.91 -32.78 18.83
N ILE A 115 -23.69 -33.16 17.81
CA ILE A 115 -23.90 -34.55 17.40
C ILE A 115 -22.69 -34.99 16.56
N PRO A 116 -22.08 -36.16 16.85
CA PRO A 116 -21.01 -36.72 16.02
C PRO A 116 -21.42 -36.81 14.54
N VAL A 117 -20.54 -36.41 13.63
CA VAL A 117 -20.86 -36.26 12.19
C VAL A 117 -21.41 -37.54 11.57
N ASP A 118 -20.98 -38.71 12.04
CA ASP A 118 -21.47 -40.04 11.63
C ASP A 118 -22.90 -40.36 12.09
N GLU A 119 -23.37 -39.77 13.18
CA GLU A 119 -24.71 -39.97 13.73
C GLU A 119 -25.74 -38.97 13.20
N ILE A 120 -25.30 -37.85 12.63
CA ILE A 120 -26.19 -36.76 12.18
C ILE A 120 -27.30 -37.24 11.24
N PRO A 121 -27.05 -38.05 10.19
CA PRO A 121 -28.11 -38.52 9.29
C PRO A 121 -29.20 -39.34 9.96
N LEU A 122 -28.93 -39.89 11.15
CA LEU A 122 -29.85 -40.74 11.91
C LEU A 122 -30.60 -39.99 13.01
N ARG A 123 -30.05 -38.85 13.48
CA ARG A 123 -30.52 -38.17 14.70
C ARG A 123 -31.06 -36.76 14.46
N VAL A 124 -30.81 -36.16 13.30
CA VAL A 124 -31.13 -34.75 13.04
C VAL A 124 -32.21 -34.62 11.98
N GLU A 125 -33.39 -34.18 12.41
CA GLU A 125 -34.42 -33.63 11.53
C GLU A 125 -34.28 -32.10 11.56
N SER A 126 -33.92 -31.51 10.42
CA SER A 126 -33.62 -30.08 10.32
C SER A 126 -34.71 -29.35 9.56
N GLU A 127 -35.54 -28.57 10.28
CA GLU A 127 -36.54 -27.68 9.68
C GLU A 127 -35.85 -26.65 8.76
N LEU A 128 -34.70 -26.12 9.17
CA LEU A 128 -33.91 -25.20 8.35
C LEU A 128 -33.49 -25.83 7.03
N ALA A 129 -33.03 -27.08 7.05
CA ALA A 129 -32.61 -27.80 5.84
C ALA A 129 -33.76 -28.02 4.86
N GLU A 130 -34.96 -28.34 5.36
CA GLU A 130 -36.17 -28.46 4.54
C GLU A 130 -36.59 -27.10 3.95
N LEU A 131 -36.62 -26.04 4.77
CA LEU A 131 -36.97 -24.69 4.31
C LEU A 131 -36.01 -24.18 3.23
N VAL A 132 -34.70 -24.40 3.40
CA VAL A 132 -33.69 -24.01 2.41
C VAL A 132 -33.83 -24.85 1.14
N ALA A 133 -33.96 -26.17 1.26
CA ALA A 133 -34.05 -27.07 0.10
C ALA A 133 -35.34 -26.90 -0.72
N ASN A 134 -36.44 -26.48 -0.10
CA ASN A 134 -37.72 -26.26 -0.77
C ASN A 134 -37.86 -24.84 -1.34
N THR A 135 -36.82 -24.00 -1.23
CA THR A 135 -36.79 -22.68 -1.88
C THR A 135 -36.30 -22.85 -3.31
N ASP A 136 -37.10 -22.43 -4.29
CA ASP A 136 -36.71 -22.46 -5.70
C ASP A 136 -35.66 -21.38 -6.01
N SER A 137 -34.75 -21.68 -6.94
CA SER A 137 -33.80 -20.69 -7.47
C SER A 137 -34.42 -19.84 -8.57
N ILE A 138 -34.01 -18.57 -8.64
CA ILE A 138 -34.33 -17.65 -9.73
C ILE A 138 -33.07 -17.39 -10.53
N THR A 139 -33.08 -17.76 -11.81
CA THR A 139 -32.00 -17.38 -12.73
C THR A 139 -32.06 -15.89 -13.03
N ARG A 140 -30.97 -15.17 -12.73
CA ARG A 140 -30.80 -13.74 -13.04
C ARG A 140 -29.71 -13.57 -14.10
N ASN A 141 -29.98 -12.78 -15.13
CA ASN A 141 -28.97 -12.35 -16.08
C ASN A 141 -28.09 -11.29 -15.41
N LEU A 142 -26.76 -11.44 -15.47
CA LEU A 142 -25.85 -10.50 -14.83
C LEU A 142 -25.80 -9.15 -15.57
N THR A 143 -26.15 -9.10 -16.85
CA THR A 143 -26.31 -7.85 -17.61
C THR A 143 -27.34 -6.93 -16.95
N ASP A 144 -28.53 -7.46 -16.64
CA ASP A 144 -29.64 -6.72 -16.02
C ASP A 144 -29.33 -6.24 -14.59
N VAL A 145 -28.40 -6.92 -13.91
CA VAL A 145 -28.05 -6.64 -12.52
C VAL A 145 -26.86 -5.69 -12.41
N ILE A 146 -25.85 -5.87 -13.27
CA ILE A 146 -24.56 -5.15 -13.21
C ILE A 146 -24.64 -3.80 -13.92
N LEU A 147 -25.29 -3.74 -15.08
CA LEU A 147 -25.39 -2.51 -15.83
C LEU A 147 -26.44 -1.58 -15.21
N PRO A 148 -26.27 -0.25 -15.30
CA PRO A 148 -27.28 0.67 -14.83
C PRO A 148 -28.59 0.45 -15.60
N ALA A 149 -29.71 0.47 -14.87
CA ALA A 149 -31.03 0.49 -15.50
C ALA A 149 -31.18 1.71 -16.42
N GLU A 150 -32.05 1.60 -17.42
CA GLU A 150 -32.29 2.70 -18.36
C GLU A 150 -32.69 3.99 -17.62
N GLY A 151 -31.93 5.07 -17.83
CA GLY A 151 -32.10 6.36 -17.16
C GLY A 151 -31.41 6.50 -15.79
N ALA A 152 -30.79 5.45 -15.24
CA ALA A 152 -29.95 5.55 -14.05
C ALA A 152 -28.57 6.09 -14.42
N ALA A 153 -28.06 7.04 -13.62
CA ALA A 153 -26.76 7.65 -13.88
C ALA A 153 -25.57 6.69 -13.62
N TYR A 154 -25.72 5.71 -12.74
CA TYR A 154 -24.65 4.79 -12.32
C TYR A 154 -25.17 3.40 -11.94
N ALA A 155 -24.33 2.39 -12.10
CA ALA A 155 -24.54 1.04 -11.60
C ALA A 155 -24.40 0.99 -10.06
N ASP A 156 -25.38 0.42 -9.36
CA ASP A 156 -25.32 0.10 -7.92
C ASP A 156 -25.65 -1.39 -7.66
N PRO A 157 -24.95 -2.33 -8.31
CA PRO A 157 -25.27 -3.74 -8.19
C PRO A 157 -24.94 -4.27 -6.79
N PRO A 158 -25.66 -5.29 -6.32
CA PRO A 158 -25.33 -5.96 -5.07
C PRO A 158 -23.96 -6.64 -5.14
N SER A 159 -23.26 -6.71 -4.02
CA SER A 159 -21.89 -7.25 -3.94
C SER A 159 -21.73 -8.67 -4.48
N TRP A 160 -22.80 -9.49 -4.42
CA TRP A 160 -22.77 -10.84 -4.97
C TRP A 160 -22.60 -10.81 -6.50
N ALA A 161 -23.22 -9.86 -7.21
CA ALA A 161 -23.19 -9.82 -8.67
C ALA A 161 -21.75 -9.60 -9.18
N TYR A 162 -21.00 -8.71 -8.53
CA TYR A 162 -19.57 -8.53 -8.83
C TYR A 162 -18.77 -9.82 -8.63
N GLN A 163 -19.04 -10.57 -7.55
CA GLN A 163 -18.35 -11.84 -7.34
C GLN A 163 -18.75 -12.91 -8.38
N ALA A 164 -20.01 -12.91 -8.82
CA ALA A 164 -20.47 -13.83 -9.87
C ALA A 164 -19.77 -13.55 -11.22
N VAL A 165 -19.69 -12.28 -11.65
CA VAL A 165 -18.94 -11.87 -12.86
C VAL A 165 -17.46 -12.26 -12.75
N ARG A 166 -16.83 -11.99 -11.60
CA ARG A 166 -15.45 -12.38 -11.32
C ARG A 166 -15.22 -13.88 -11.55
N TRP A 167 -16.13 -14.72 -11.08
CA TRP A 167 -16.01 -16.17 -11.24
C TRP A 167 -16.24 -16.66 -12.67
N HIS A 168 -17.21 -16.08 -13.39
CA HIS A 168 -17.39 -16.35 -14.81
C HIS A 168 -16.12 -16.02 -15.60
N LEU A 169 -15.49 -14.87 -15.32
CA LEU A 169 -14.23 -14.48 -15.93
C LEU A 169 -13.09 -15.41 -15.55
N ALA A 170 -12.99 -15.82 -14.28
CA ALA A 170 -11.98 -16.78 -13.85
C ALA A 170 -12.12 -18.12 -14.59
N LYS A 171 -13.34 -18.63 -14.78
CA LYS A 171 -13.62 -19.84 -15.58
C LYS A 171 -13.20 -19.64 -17.05
N LYS A 172 -13.62 -18.54 -17.70
CA LYS A 172 -13.25 -18.22 -19.10
C LYS A 172 -11.73 -18.12 -19.28
N LEU A 173 -11.04 -17.41 -18.38
CA LEU A 173 -9.59 -17.29 -18.39
C LEU A 173 -8.92 -18.66 -18.20
N ALA A 174 -9.29 -19.43 -17.18
CA ALA A 174 -8.70 -20.73 -16.89
C ALA A 174 -8.84 -21.75 -18.04
N ALA A 175 -9.88 -21.63 -18.86
CA ALA A 175 -10.08 -22.45 -20.06
C ALA A 175 -9.05 -22.18 -21.17
N ALA A 176 -8.43 -20.99 -21.16
CA ALA A 176 -7.40 -20.61 -22.13
C ALA A 176 -5.97 -20.80 -21.56
N PRO A 177 -5.00 -21.22 -22.39
CA PRO A 177 -3.60 -21.29 -21.97
C PRO A 177 -3.00 -19.89 -21.82
N PHE A 178 -2.16 -19.69 -20.79
CA PHE A 178 -1.25 -18.54 -20.70
C PHE A 178 0.05 -18.88 -21.43
N PHE A 179 0.56 -17.96 -22.25
CA PHE A 179 1.78 -18.17 -23.03
C PHE A 179 2.92 -17.32 -22.48
N ASP A 180 3.88 -17.96 -21.82
CA ASP A 180 5.13 -17.33 -21.39
C ASP A 180 6.16 -17.35 -22.53
N ARG A 181 6.39 -16.18 -23.13
CA ARG A 181 7.32 -16.02 -24.25
C ARG A 181 8.70 -15.58 -23.76
N GLU A 182 9.72 -16.31 -24.17
CA GLU A 182 11.10 -15.88 -24.02
C GLU A 182 11.42 -14.76 -25.01
N ILE A 183 12.19 -13.78 -24.54
CA ILE A 183 12.73 -12.74 -25.41
C ILE A 183 14.25 -12.68 -25.23
N GLU A 184 14.96 -12.49 -26.33
CA GLU A 184 16.42 -12.42 -26.35
C GLU A 184 16.91 -11.00 -26.64
N PRO A 185 18.04 -10.59 -26.05
CA PRO A 185 18.63 -9.30 -26.34
C PRO A 185 19.23 -9.28 -27.75
N VAL A 186 18.78 -8.36 -28.60
CA VAL A 186 19.42 -8.06 -29.87
C VAL A 186 20.64 -7.20 -29.59
N LYS A 187 21.83 -7.81 -29.67
CA LYS A 187 23.11 -7.12 -29.49
C LYS A 187 23.44 -6.27 -30.72
N LYS A 188 23.84 -5.01 -30.49
CA LYS A 188 24.36 -4.08 -31.50
C LYS A 188 25.72 -3.55 -31.02
N PRO A 189 26.65 -3.18 -31.92
CA PRO A 189 27.89 -2.52 -31.51
C PRO A 189 27.59 -1.22 -30.76
N GLU A 190 28.25 -1.00 -29.62
CA GLU A 190 28.27 0.29 -28.93
C GLU A 190 29.11 1.24 -29.77
N MET A 191 28.60 2.44 -30.09
CA MET A 191 29.35 3.41 -30.89
C MET A 191 30.33 4.19 -30.01
N ALA A 192 31.56 4.36 -30.50
CA ALA A 192 32.56 5.20 -29.88
C ALA A 192 32.07 6.66 -29.89
N LYS A 193 32.35 7.41 -28.82
CA LYS A 193 31.89 8.78 -28.66
C LYS A 193 33.05 9.72 -28.41
N ASP A 194 32.95 10.95 -28.92
CA ASP A 194 33.89 12.03 -28.61
C ASP A 194 33.69 12.57 -27.18
N ALA A 195 34.53 13.53 -26.79
CA ALA A 195 34.46 14.19 -25.47
C ALA A 195 33.12 14.91 -25.21
N ASN A 196 32.34 15.17 -26.26
CA ASN A 196 31.03 15.83 -26.22
C ASN A 196 29.87 14.82 -26.33
N GLY A 197 30.15 13.51 -26.33
CA GLY A 197 29.14 12.46 -26.37
C GLY A 197 28.55 12.17 -27.75
N LYS A 198 29.06 12.77 -28.84
CA LYS A 198 28.63 12.49 -30.22
C LYS A 198 29.34 11.24 -30.75
N PRO A 199 28.69 10.41 -31.59
CA PRO A 199 29.34 9.26 -32.21
C PRO A 199 30.55 9.69 -33.04
N LEU A 200 31.70 9.09 -32.78
CA LEU A 200 32.88 9.20 -33.64
C LEU A 200 32.53 8.60 -35.01
N LYS A 201 33.04 9.23 -36.08
CA LYS A 201 32.83 8.79 -37.46
C LYS A 201 34.17 8.48 -38.10
N ASP A 202 34.20 7.49 -38.99
CA ASP A 202 35.35 7.19 -39.82
C ASP A 202 35.50 8.20 -40.98
N GLU A 203 36.53 8.02 -41.80
CA GLU A 203 36.84 8.90 -42.94
C GLU A 203 35.71 8.93 -43.99
N ASP A 204 34.87 7.89 -44.04
CA ASP A 204 33.69 7.78 -44.91
C ASP A 204 32.40 8.33 -44.25
N GLY A 205 32.48 8.83 -43.02
CA GLY A 205 31.37 9.41 -42.28
C GLY A 205 30.46 8.40 -41.56
N ASN A 206 30.84 7.12 -41.52
CA ASN A 206 30.10 6.07 -40.81
C ASN A 206 30.45 6.04 -39.32
N PRO A 207 29.51 5.70 -38.42
CA PRO A 207 29.77 5.62 -36.99
C PRO A 207 30.80 4.52 -36.65
N VAL A 208 31.82 4.87 -35.86
CA VAL A 208 32.85 3.95 -35.39
C VAL A 208 32.36 3.18 -34.16
N ALA A 209 32.51 1.85 -34.17
CA ALA A 209 32.22 1.02 -33.00
C ALA A 209 33.31 1.19 -31.92
N LYS A 210 32.90 1.24 -30.66
CA LYS A 210 33.78 1.17 -29.50
C LYS A 210 34.32 -0.25 -29.39
N THR A 211 35.63 -0.37 -29.21
CA THR A 211 36.31 -1.66 -29.04
C THR A 211 36.76 -1.87 -27.59
N ASP A 212 36.86 -3.13 -27.17
CA ASP A 212 37.50 -3.50 -25.91
C ASP A 212 39.04 -3.50 -26.02
N GLU A 213 39.74 -3.84 -24.93
CA GLU A 213 41.21 -3.91 -24.89
C GLU A 213 41.80 -4.94 -25.87
N ALA A 214 41.00 -5.89 -26.36
CA ALA A 214 41.38 -6.89 -27.35
C ALA A 214 40.99 -6.49 -28.79
N GLY A 215 40.44 -5.28 -29.00
CA GLY A 215 40.04 -4.78 -30.32
C GLY A 215 38.68 -5.30 -30.81
N ASN A 216 37.90 -6.01 -29.99
CA ASN A 216 36.58 -6.50 -30.38
C ASN A 216 35.50 -5.44 -30.14
N PRO A 217 34.47 -5.33 -31.01
CA PRO A 217 33.37 -4.41 -30.78
C PRO A 217 32.65 -4.70 -29.46
N VAL A 218 32.55 -3.68 -28.60
CA VAL A 218 31.77 -3.74 -27.37
C VAL A 218 30.31 -3.83 -27.76
N MET A 219 29.67 -4.97 -27.48
CA MET A 219 28.27 -5.19 -27.83
C MET A 219 27.33 -4.69 -26.72
N ARG A 220 26.34 -3.88 -27.09
CA ARG A 220 25.26 -3.40 -26.23
C ARG A 220 23.92 -4.01 -26.66
N THR A 221 23.05 -4.31 -25.71
CA THR A 221 21.66 -4.65 -26.04
C THR A 221 20.94 -3.44 -26.63
N GLY A 222 20.60 -3.51 -27.92
CA GLY A 222 19.93 -2.44 -28.65
C GLY A 222 18.41 -2.58 -28.69
N ALA A 223 17.91 -3.82 -28.74
CA ALA A 223 16.48 -4.15 -28.71
C ALA A 223 16.29 -5.52 -28.03
N TRP A 224 15.04 -5.91 -27.83
CA TRP A 224 14.65 -7.24 -27.39
C TRP A 224 13.66 -7.78 -28.41
N LYS A 225 13.75 -9.08 -28.74
CA LYS A 225 12.81 -9.73 -29.66
C LYS A 225 12.35 -11.06 -29.08
N PRO A 226 11.09 -11.48 -29.33
CA PRO A 226 10.65 -12.83 -29.01
C PRO A 226 11.54 -13.89 -29.67
N THR A 227 11.82 -14.95 -28.93
CA THR A 227 12.34 -16.18 -29.51
C THR A 227 11.17 -17.08 -29.92
N GLY A 228 11.45 -18.19 -30.60
CA GLY A 228 10.45 -19.23 -30.85
C GLY A 228 10.07 -20.06 -29.61
N ASN A 229 10.71 -19.81 -28.46
CA ASN A 229 10.50 -20.57 -27.24
C ASN A 229 9.31 -20.03 -26.45
N VAL A 230 8.18 -20.72 -26.56
CA VAL A 230 6.93 -20.38 -25.89
C VAL A 230 6.56 -21.50 -24.93
N ALA A 231 6.41 -21.16 -23.65
CA ALA A 231 5.94 -22.08 -22.63
C ALA A 231 4.44 -21.88 -22.40
N THR A 232 3.70 -22.99 -22.31
CA THR A 232 2.29 -22.97 -21.93
C THR A 232 2.17 -23.15 -20.44
N VAL A 233 1.52 -22.20 -19.77
CA VAL A 233 1.22 -22.21 -18.35
C VAL A 233 -0.30 -22.30 -18.19
N ARG A 234 -0.77 -23.23 -17.34
CA ARG A 234 -2.18 -23.32 -16.97
C ARG A 234 -2.43 -22.62 -15.65
N TYR A 235 -3.46 -21.80 -15.63
CA TYR A 235 -4.00 -21.18 -14.43
C TYR A 235 -5.29 -21.88 -14.03
N GLN A 236 -5.47 -22.09 -12.73
CA GLN A 236 -6.68 -22.68 -12.17
C GLN A 236 -7.36 -21.65 -11.25
N PRO A 237 -8.70 -21.57 -11.25
CA PRO A 237 -9.40 -20.70 -10.30
C PRO A 237 -9.13 -21.14 -8.86
N ASP A 238 -9.04 -20.20 -7.93
CA ASP A 238 -9.12 -20.47 -6.50
C ASP A 238 -10.52 -20.14 -5.95
N SER A 239 -10.82 -20.57 -4.73
CA SER A 239 -12.14 -20.35 -4.09
C SER A 239 -12.49 -18.87 -3.83
N SER A 240 -11.60 -17.93 -4.16
CA SER A 240 -11.92 -16.50 -4.18
C SER A 240 -12.31 -15.97 -5.55
N GLY A 241 -12.13 -16.74 -6.63
CA GLY A 241 -12.29 -16.27 -8.01
C GLY A 241 -11.03 -15.59 -8.56
N ASP A 242 -9.86 -15.82 -7.95
CA ASP A 242 -8.56 -15.52 -8.56
C ASP A 242 -8.02 -16.73 -9.30
N LEU A 243 -6.90 -16.55 -9.99
CA LEU A 243 -6.25 -17.59 -10.78
C LEU A 243 -4.85 -17.87 -10.24
N ILE A 244 -4.49 -19.14 -10.09
CA ILE A 244 -3.17 -19.58 -9.61
C ILE A 244 -2.54 -20.54 -10.61
N ALA A 245 -1.28 -20.31 -10.96
CA ALA A 245 -0.46 -21.25 -11.74
C ALA A 245 0.03 -22.39 -10.84
N TRP A 246 -0.87 -23.30 -10.47
CA TRP A 246 -0.64 -24.34 -9.47
C TRP A 246 0.52 -25.27 -9.84
N ASP A 247 0.59 -25.69 -11.10
CA ASP A 247 1.58 -26.68 -11.58
C ASP A 247 2.92 -26.07 -11.99
N HIS A 248 3.07 -24.74 -11.89
CA HIS A 248 4.23 -24.01 -12.38
C HIS A 248 4.90 -23.19 -11.26
N PRO A 249 5.51 -23.85 -10.25
CA PRO A 249 6.16 -23.17 -9.14
C PRO A 249 7.41 -22.40 -9.59
N ILE A 250 7.72 -21.33 -8.85
CA ILE A 250 8.86 -20.43 -9.09
C ILE A 250 9.73 -20.44 -7.84
N GLY A 251 11.00 -20.81 -7.95
CA GLY A 251 11.94 -20.87 -6.85
C GLY A 251 13.35 -21.30 -7.28
N PRO A 252 14.36 -21.24 -6.40
CA PRO A 252 15.74 -21.56 -6.76
C PRO A 252 15.92 -22.96 -7.36
N THR A 253 15.23 -23.95 -6.80
CA THR A 253 15.22 -25.33 -7.31
C THR A 253 14.67 -25.41 -8.74
N PHE A 254 13.59 -24.66 -9.02
CA PHE A 254 12.88 -24.74 -10.29
C PHE A 254 13.50 -23.89 -11.41
N ALA A 255 14.21 -22.82 -11.06
CA ALA A 255 14.87 -21.94 -12.03
C ALA A 255 16.00 -22.62 -12.81
N LYS A 256 16.49 -23.78 -12.34
CA LYS A 256 17.51 -24.60 -13.01
C LYS A 256 16.91 -25.62 -13.98
N LEU A 257 15.60 -25.78 -13.97
CA LEU A 257 14.88 -26.75 -14.79
C LEU A 257 14.33 -26.08 -16.07
N PRO A 258 14.10 -26.85 -17.16
CA PRO A 258 13.45 -26.32 -18.35
C PRO A 258 12.05 -25.78 -18.06
N HIS A 259 11.67 -24.67 -18.71
CA HIS A 259 10.33 -24.09 -18.67
C HIS A 259 9.62 -24.31 -20.03
N PRO A 260 8.39 -24.86 -20.08
CA PRO A 260 7.52 -25.20 -18.95
C PRO A 260 8.00 -26.42 -18.17
N LEU A 261 7.76 -26.42 -16.87
CA LEU A 261 8.06 -27.56 -16.01
C LEU A 261 7.15 -28.73 -16.36
N THR A 262 7.70 -29.93 -16.54
CA THR A 262 6.93 -31.18 -16.56
C THR A 262 6.88 -31.79 -15.17
N LYS A 263 5.89 -32.66 -14.91
CA LYS A 263 5.78 -33.37 -13.62
C LYS A 263 7.03 -34.22 -13.36
N GLU A 264 7.55 -34.87 -14.39
CA GLU A 264 8.76 -35.69 -14.32
C GLU A 264 9.99 -34.84 -13.97
N ALA A 265 10.12 -33.65 -14.57
CA ALA A 265 11.22 -32.72 -14.27
C ALA A 265 11.10 -32.17 -12.84
N LEU A 266 9.88 -31.90 -12.37
CA LEU A 266 9.62 -31.50 -10.99
C LEU A 266 10.00 -32.61 -10.00
N ASP A 267 9.69 -33.86 -10.35
CA ASP A 267 9.95 -35.02 -9.50
C ASP A 267 11.44 -35.36 -9.43
N ALA A 268 12.13 -35.36 -10.56
CA ALA A 268 13.56 -35.67 -10.64
C ALA A 268 14.46 -34.49 -10.18
N GLY A 269 14.00 -33.25 -10.34
CA GLY A 269 14.77 -32.05 -10.07
C GLY A 269 14.72 -31.55 -8.63
N TYR A 270 13.86 -32.12 -7.76
CA TYR A 270 13.75 -31.70 -6.37
C TYR A 270 14.87 -32.35 -5.52
N PRO A 271 15.70 -31.58 -4.79
CA PRO A 271 16.77 -32.15 -3.99
C PRO A 271 16.24 -33.06 -2.88
N GLU A 272 16.92 -34.16 -2.58
CA GLU A 272 16.54 -35.06 -1.48
C GLU A 272 16.66 -34.37 -0.10
N ASN A 273 17.65 -33.50 0.07
CA ASN A 273 17.90 -32.75 1.30
C ASN A 273 18.17 -31.26 0.98
N PRO A 274 17.16 -30.49 0.56
CA PRO A 274 17.35 -29.11 0.16
C PRO A 274 17.65 -28.23 1.36
N SER A 275 18.50 -27.21 1.17
CA SER A 275 18.62 -26.17 2.19
C SER A 275 17.29 -25.41 2.32
N PRO A 276 17.01 -24.78 3.49
CA PRO A 276 15.83 -23.94 3.66
C PRO A 276 15.70 -22.81 2.64
N ALA A 277 16.80 -22.37 2.02
CA ALA A 277 16.76 -21.36 0.96
C ALA A 277 16.36 -21.99 -0.39
N ASP A 278 16.95 -23.13 -0.74
CA ASP A 278 16.73 -23.77 -2.06
C ASP A 278 15.30 -24.30 -2.21
N ALA A 279 14.70 -24.73 -1.10
CA ALA A 279 13.33 -25.24 -1.06
C ALA A 279 12.25 -24.15 -1.15
N GLN A 280 12.59 -22.87 -0.98
CA GLN A 280 11.58 -21.80 -0.98
C GLN A 280 11.03 -21.54 -2.38
N TYR A 281 9.72 -21.52 -2.52
CA TYR A 281 9.07 -21.20 -3.79
C TYR A 281 7.77 -20.41 -3.64
N SER A 282 7.31 -19.91 -4.76
CA SER A 282 6.08 -19.13 -4.91
C SER A 282 5.32 -19.56 -6.15
N LEU A 283 4.06 -19.15 -6.24
CA LEU A 283 3.17 -19.38 -7.37
C LEU A 283 2.80 -18.04 -7.99
N SER A 284 2.69 -18.01 -9.31
CA SER A 284 2.08 -16.88 -10.00
C SER A 284 0.57 -16.86 -9.72
N ARG A 285 0.05 -15.71 -9.28
CA ARG A 285 -1.38 -15.45 -9.05
C ARG A 285 -1.81 -14.29 -9.92
N ILE A 286 -2.91 -14.47 -10.65
CA ILE A 286 -3.63 -13.36 -11.28
C ILE A 286 -4.82 -13.02 -10.38
N SER A 287 -4.87 -11.78 -9.89
CA SER A 287 -6.00 -11.27 -9.15
C SER A 287 -7.06 -10.71 -10.10
N VAL A 288 -8.32 -10.99 -9.81
CA VAL A 288 -9.47 -10.44 -10.54
C VAL A 288 -10.26 -9.57 -9.56
N ALA A 289 -10.16 -8.25 -9.70
CA ALA A 289 -10.86 -7.31 -8.82
C ALA A 289 -11.84 -6.47 -9.64
N MET A 290 -13.05 -6.24 -9.11
CA MET A 290 -14.00 -5.33 -9.75
C MET A 290 -14.07 -4.02 -8.99
N SER A 291 -14.13 -2.91 -9.74
CA SER A 291 -14.31 -1.58 -9.19
C SER A 291 -15.20 -0.75 -10.14
N THR A 292 -15.48 0.48 -9.74
CA THR A 292 -16.13 1.48 -10.58
C THR A 292 -15.18 2.66 -10.75
N HIS A 293 -15.24 3.34 -11.89
CA HIS A 293 -14.47 4.57 -12.14
C HIS A 293 -15.42 5.75 -12.27
N HIS A 294 -15.00 6.94 -11.83
CA HIS A 294 -15.82 8.13 -11.94
C HIS A 294 -16.02 8.53 -13.41
N GLY A 295 -17.21 9.03 -13.74
CA GLY A 295 -17.59 9.41 -15.10
C GLY A 295 -17.83 8.23 -16.04
N ARG A 296 -17.94 6.99 -15.52
CA ARG A 296 -18.29 5.80 -16.32
C ARG A 296 -19.54 5.10 -15.80
N PRO A 297 -20.50 4.75 -16.68
CA PRO A 297 -21.67 3.97 -16.29
C PRO A 297 -21.32 2.50 -16.04
N GLU A 298 -20.37 1.92 -16.80
CA GLU A 298 -19.96 0.52 -16.65
C GLU A 298 -18.93 0.34 -15.52
N PRO A 299 -19.08 -0.69 -14.68
CA PRO A 299 -18.01 -1.17 -13.82
C PRO A 299 -16.81 -1.69 -14.63
N VAL A 300 -15.67 -1.82 -13.95
CA VAL A 300 -14.42 -2.33 -14.56
C VAL A 300 -13.88 -3.53 -13.79
N ILE A 301 -13.14 -4.39 -14.48
CA ILE A 301 -12.39 -5.51 -13.90
C ILE A 301 -10.90 -5.22 -14.04
N ASN A 302 -10.19 -5.09 -12.92
CA ASN A 302 -8.75 -4.95 -12.86
C ASN A 302 -8.08 -6.33 -12.73
N LEU A 303 -7.31 -6.72 -13.74
CA LEU A 303 -6.46 -7.91 -13.68
C LEU A 303 -5.06 -7.53 -13.17
N GLY A 304 -4.64 -8.12 -12.06
CA GLY A 304 -3.32 -7.89 -11.45
C GLY A 304 -2.48 -9.16 -11.42
N ALA A 305 -1.15 -9.05 -11.43
CA ALA A 305 -0.24 -10.21 -11.37
C ALA A 305 0.71 -10.11 -10.17
N HIS A 306 0.73 -11.16 -9.35
CA HIS A 306 1.45 -11.18 -8.07
C HIS A 306 2.05 -12.55 -7.77
N MET A 307 3.12 -12.60 -6.98
CA MET A 307 3.68 -13.86 -6.48
C MET A 307 3.09 -14.22 -5.12
N ARG A 308 2.47 -15.40 -4.99
CA ARG A 308 2.06 -15.99 -3.72
C ARG A 308 3.13 -16.93 -3.19
N ARG A 309 3.76 -16.57 -2.07
CA ARG A 309 4.83 -17.36 -1.44
C ARG A 309 4.27 -18.50 -0.58
N VAL A 310 4.91 -19.67 -0.67
CA VAL A 310 4.56 -20.85 0.14
C VAL A 310 5.40 -20.87 1.43
N ASN A 311 4.74 -21.15 2.54
CA ASN A 311 5.35 -21.21 3.86
C ASN A 311 6.00 -22.58 4.11
N ASP A 312 6.97 -22.63 5.03
CA ASP A 312 7.62 -23.87 5.46
C ASP A 312 6.79 -24.67 6.49
N THR A 313 5.77 -24.02 7.05
CA THR A 313 5.05 -24.49 8.24
C THR A 313 3.56 -24.30 8.07
N LEU A 314 2.80 -25.30 8.47
CA LEU A 314 1.34 -25.27 8.41
C LEU A 314 0.75 -24.72 9.72
N VAL A 315 1.28 -25.13 10.88
CA VAL A 315 0.77 -24.72 12.21
C VAL A 315 0.89 -23.23 12.53
N TRP A 316 1.70 -22.48 11.78
CA TRP A 316 1.86 -21.03 11.92
C TRP A 316 1.26 -20.22 10.77
N SER A 317 0.69 -20.91 9.78
CA SER A 317 0.04 -20.27 8.65
C SER A 317 -1.39 -19.86 9.00
N LYS A 318 -1.86 -18.77 8.41
CA LYS A 318 -3.25 -18.30 8.56
C LYS A 318 -4.18 -18.78 7.45
N THR A 319 -3.61 -19.24 6.35
CA THR A 319 -4.35 -19.67 5.17
C THR A 319 -3.55 -20.77 4.49
N ILE A 320 -4.21 -21.79 4.00
CA ILE A 320 -3.63 -22.85 3.19
C ILE A 320 -4.36 -22.96 1.86
N MET A 321 -3.64 -23.37 0.83
CA MET A 321 -4.20 -23.76 -0.46
C MET A 321 -4.30 -25.28 -0.52
N VAL A 322 -5.44 -25.81 -0.96
CA VAL A 322 -5.69 -27.25 -1.10
C VAL A 322 -6.15 -27.57 -2.52
N ASP A 323 -5.42 -28.44 -3.19
CA ASP A 323 -5.79 -29.00 -4.50
C ASP A 323 -6.72 -30.21 -4.34
N ARG A 324 -7.71 -30.30 -5.22
CA ARG A 324 -8.76 -31.32 -5.22
C ARG A 324 -8.69 -32.26 -6.42
N ALA A 325 -7.64 -32.15 -7.24
CA ALA A 325 -7.50 -32.79 -8.55
C ALA A 325 -8.53 -32.33 -9.61
N THR A 326 -9.76 -31.99 -9.22
CA THR A 326 -10.82 -31.43 -10.08
C THR A 326 -11.47 -30.22 -9.41
N GLY A 327 -11.79 -29.19 -10.21
CA GLY A 327 -12.38 -27.94 -9.70
C GLY A 327 -11.34 -26.93 -9.19
N PRO A 328 -11.80 -25.86 -8.49
CA PRO A 328 -10.93 -24.78 -8.03
C PRO A 328 -10.06 -25.14 -6.81
N VAL A 329 -8.93 -24.47 -6.68
CA VAL A 329 -8.02 -24.58 -5.53
C VAL A 329 -8.64 -23.92 -4.29
N LEU A 330 -8.59 -24.57 -3.13
CA LEU A 330 -9.30 -24.07 -1.95
C LEU A 330 -8.43 -23.23 -1.05
N LEU A 331 -8.92 -22.03 -0.73
CA LEU A 331 -8.34 -21.19 0.30
C LEU A 331 -9.01 -21.48 1.64
N VAL A 332 -8.32 -22.23 2.51
CA VAL A 332 -8.82 -22.57 3.85
C VAL A 332 -8.14 -21.68 4.89
N GLY A 333 -8.94 -20.92 5.65
CA GLY A 333 -8.45 -20.11 6.77
C GLY A 333 -8.10 -20.96 7.99
N LEU A 334 -6.95 -20.70 8.60
CA LEU A 334 -6.45 -21.26 9.85
C LEU A 334 -6.32 -20.13 10.88
N ASP A 335 -6.77 -20.31 12.13
CA ASP A 335 -6.60 -19.28 13.16
C ASP A 335 -6.14 -19.90 14.52
N GLY A 336 -5.22 -19.22 15.23
CA GLY A 336 -4.58 -19.67 16.48
C GLY A 336 -3.15 -20.27 16.36
N ARG A 337 -2.40 -20.33 17.49
CA ARG A 337 -1.03 -20.91 17.61
C ARG A 337 -0.99 -22.47 17.59
N LYS A 338 -2.15 -23.09 17.42
CA LYS A 338 -2.44 -24.51 17.18
C LYS A 338 -3.71 -24.53 16.31
N LEU A 339 -3.93 -25.59 15.55
CA LEU A 339 -4.91 -25.76 14.46
C LEU A 339 -6.40 -25.61 14.89
N ASN A 340 -6.78 -24.53 15.56
CA ASN A 340 -8.03 -24.49 16.32
C ASN A 340 -9.06 -23.52 15.76
N ARG A 341 -8.87 -22.99 14.56
CA ARG A 341 -9.89 -22.14 13.95
C ARG A 341 -9.98 -22.36 12.46
N THR A 342 -11.10 -23.01 12.14
CA THR A 342 -11.90 -23.06 10.92
C THR A 342 -11.70 -24.21 9.93
N ASN A 343 -12.85 -24.81 9.60
CA ASN A 343 -13.18 -25.59 8.42
C ASN A 343 -12.76 -27.05 8.29
N ARG A 344 -12.14 -27.65 9.32
CA ARG A 344 -12.12 -29.11 9.45
C ARG A 344 -13.53 -29.71 9.30
N LEU A 345 -14.52 -29.10 9.95
CA LEU A 345 -15.92 -29.50 9.86
C LEU A 345 -16.50 -29.41 8.44
N ALA A 346 -16.13 -28.40 7.65
CA ALA A 346 -16.57 -28.33 6.26
C ALA A 346 -15.92 -29.44 5.42
N LEU A 347 -14.63 -29.67 5.60
CA LEU A 347 -13.94 -30.78 4.96
C LEU A 347 -14.53 -32.14 5.40
N GLU A 348 -14.90 -32.30 6.68
CA GLU A 348 -15.57 -33.50 7.19
C GLU A 348 -16.95 -33.70 6.58
N ILE A 349 -17.75 -32.62 6.46
CA ILE A 349 -19.01 -32.66 5.72
C ILE A 349 -18.75 -33.10 4.28
N LEU A 350 -17.74 -32.54 3.61
CA LEU A 350 -17.42 -32.88 2.23
C LEU A 350 -17.03 -34.35 2.06
N ALA A 351 -16.21 -34.88 2.95
CA ALA A 351 -15.89 -36.31 2.97
C ALA A 351 -17.15 -37.18 3.12
N ARG A 352 -18.16 -36.73 3.87
CA ARG A 352 -19.46 -37.41 4.00
C ARG A 352 -20.39 -37.22 2.81
N LEU A 353 -20.20 -36.16 2.03
CA LEU A 353 -20.89 -35.92 0.77
C LEU A 353 -20.20 -36.62 -0.42
N GLU A 354 -19.40 -37.66 -0.16
CA GLU A 354 -18.68 -38.47 -1.16
C GLU A 354 -17.52 -37.74 -1.88
N ALA A 355 -17.00 -36.64 -1.32
CA ALA A 355 -15.78 -36.01 -1.81
C ALA A 355 -14.51 -36.75 -1.33
N ASP A 356 -13.42 -36.67 -2.10
CA ASP A 356 -12.12 -37.27 -1.75
C ASP A 356 -11.57 -36.71 -0.41
N ALA A 357 -11.38 -37.60 0.57
CA ALA A 357 -10.88 -37.29 1.90
C ALA A 357 -9.34 -37.23 1.99
N THR A 358 -8.62 -37.51 0.89
CA THR A 358 -7.14 -37.56 0.88
C THR A 358 -6.51 -36.26 1.41
N ALA A 359 -7.04 -35.10 1.00
CA ALA A 359 -6.54 -33.81 1.46
C ALA A 359 -6.71 -33.59 2.97
N LEU A 360 -7.77 -34.13 3.57
CA LEU A 360 -8.00 -34.09 5.02
C LEU A 360 -7.00 -34.94 5.78
N GLU A 361 -6.80 -36.17 5.33
CA GLU A 361 -5.87 -37.11 5.97
C GLU A 361 -4.43 -36.57 5.91
N MET A 362 -4.04 -36.00 4.77
CA MET A 362 -2.74 -35.34 4.62
C MET A 362 -2.59 -34.12 5.53
N LEU A 363 -3.65 -33.31 5.67
CA LEU A 363 -3.66 -32.14 6.54
C LEU A 363 -3.49 -32.56 8.00
N ASP A 364 -4.34 -33.47 8.49
CA ASP A 364 -4.31 -33.97 9.87
C ASP A 364 -2.96 -34.65 10.19
N GLY A 365 -2.47 -35.49 9.27
CA GLY A 365 -1.18 -36.16 9.41
C GLY A 365 -0.03 -35.16 9.54
N ARG A 366 0.02 -34.15 8.67
CA ARG A 366 1.05 -33.10 8.70
C ARG A 366 0.98 -32.27 9.97
N VAL A 367 -0.22 -31.91 10.43
CA VAL A 367 -0.41 -31.14 11.68
C VAL A 367 0.08 -31.92 12.89
N ARG A 368 -0.29 -33.20 13.00
CA ARG A 368 0.16 -34.05 14.10
C ARG A 368 1.68 -34.19 14.10
N ALA A 369 2.30 -34.37 12.93
CA ALA A 369 3.76 -34.40 12.80
C ALA A 369 4.40 -33.06 13.22
N GLU A 370 3.84 -31.93 12.78
CA GLU A 370 4.27 -30.59 13.16
C GLU A 370 4.19 -30.31 14.66
N ILE A 371 3.09 -30.73 15.30
CA ILE A 371 2.92 -30.58 16.75
C ILE A 371 3.88 -31.49 17.51
N ALA A 372 4.00 -32.77 17.11
CA ALA A 372 4.91 -33.72 17.75
C ALA A 372 6.38 -33.24 17.71
N GLU A 373 6.81 -32.63 16.62
CA GLU A 373 8.14 -32.01 16.52
C GLU A 373 8.31 -30.77 17.40
N LEU A 374 7.25 -30.00 17.63
CA LEU A 374 7.29 -28.84 18.50
C LEU A 374 7.31 -29.21 19.98
N ASP A 375 6.64 -30.30 20.34
CA ASP A 375 6.56 -30.84 21.70
C ASP A 375 7.80 -31.70 22.05
N ALA A 376 8.62 -32.07 21.06
CA ALA A 376 9.87 -32.80 21.27
C ALA A 376 10.90 -31.96 22.08
N PRO A 377 11.69 -32.59 22.97
CA PRO A 377 12.69 -31.88 23.78
C PRO A 377 13.74 -31.21 22.90
N LYS A 378 13.89 -29.89 23.06
CA LYS A 378 14.82 -29.06 22.27
C LYS A 378 16.24 -29.22 22.81
N GLY A 379 17.19 -29.57 21.94
CA GLY A 379 18.63 -29.54 22.27
C GLY A 379 19.17 -28.11 22.44
N GLU A 380 20.47 -27.97 22.72
CA GLU A 380 21.16 -26.71 23.09
C GLU A 380 20.91 -25.51 22.13
N ASN A 381 20.55 -25.77 20.87
CA ASN A 381 20.29 -24.74 19.85
C ASN A 381 18.80 -24.31 19.71
N GLY A 382 17.88 -24.87 20.50
CA GLY A 382 16.56 -24.29 20.81
C GLY A 382 15.52 -24.10 19.67
N ARG A 383 15.81 -24.41 18.40
CA ARG A 383 14.84 -24.28 17.28
C ARG A 383 14.96 -25.41 16.24
N THR A 384 13.86 -26.12 15.99
CA THR A 384 13.68 -27.01 14.84
C THR A 384 13.51 -26.16 13.58
N ARG A 385 14.46 -26.19 12.65
CA ARG A 385 14.40 -25.42 11.40
C ARG A 385 13.77 -26.28 10.31
N ARG A 386 12.49 -26.02 10.00
CA ARG A 386 11.77 -26.69 8.90
C ARG A 386 12.18 -26.16 7.53
N VAL A 387 12.06 -27.02 6.54
CA VAL A 387 12.29 -26.74 5.12
C VAL A 387 10.94 -26.77 4.42
N THR A 388 10.73 -25.88 3.44
CA THR A 388 9.51 -25.91 2.62
C THR A 388 9.42 -27.26 1.89
N GLU A 389 8.27 -27.92 2.00
CA GLU A 389 8.04 -29.20 1.34
C GLU A 389 7.91 -29.02 -0.17
N LYS A 390 8.23 -30.09 -0.91
CA LYS A 390 8.01 -30.16 -2.36
C LYS A 390 6.56 -29.77 -2.72
N PRO A 391 6.31 -29.09 -3.85
CA PRO A 391 4.96 -28.80 -4.31
C PRO A 391 4.09 -30.05 -4.31
N GLY A 392 2.98 -29.99 -3.57
CA GLY A 392 2.00 -31.07 -3.42
C GLY A 392 0.60 -30.50 -3.23
N MET A 393 -0.32 -31.35 -2.77
CA MET A 393 -1.75 -31.02 -2.63
C MET A 393 -2.05 -29.90 -1.62
N ILE A 394 -1.19 -29.72 -0.61
CA ILE A 394 -1.38 -28.72 0.45
C ILE A 394 -0.22 -27.74 0.42
N ARG A 395 -0.52 -26.45 0.26
CA ARG A 395 0.49 -25.38 0.23
C ARG A 395 0.12 -24.27 1.21
N PRO A 396 0.80 -24.19 2.37
CA PRO A 396 0.52 -23.14 3.35
C PRO A 396 1.01 -21.78 2.85
N LEU A 397 0.27 -20.71 3.14
CA LEU A 397 0.62 -19.35 2.72
C LEU A 397 1.36 -18.60 3.82
N ILE A 398 2.36 -17.81 3.42
CA ILE A 398 3.12 -16.98 4.35
C ILE A 398 2.19 -15.91 4.98
N PRO A 399 2.08 -15.84 6.33
CA PRO A 399 1.14 -14.94 7.00
C PRO A 399 1.64 -13.48 7.10
N LYS A 400 2.95 -13.24 6.95
CA LYS A 400 3.59 -11.92 7.04
C LYS A 400 4.78 -11.83 6.09
N GLN A 401 5.07 -10.63 5.57
CA GLN A 401 6.29 -10.43 4.80
C GLN A 401 7.52 -10.80 5.64
N ARG A 402 8.31 -11.74 5.14
CA ARG A 402 9.62 -12.14 5.67
C ARG A 402 10.61 -12.26 4.51
N SER A 403 11.90 -12.29 4.83
CA SER A 403 12.94 -12.60 3.84
C SER A 403 12.63 -13.94 3.16
N PHE A 404 12.66 -13.94 1.82
CA PHE A 404 12.29 -15.09 1.00
C PHE A 404 13.14 -15.09 -0.27
N GLN A 405 13.40 -16.27 -0.86
CA GLN A 405 14.22 -16.35 -2.08
C GLN A 405 13.50 -15.89 -3.36
N VAL A 406 12.20 -15.64 -3.30
CA VAL A 406 11.41 -15.12 -4.43
C VAL A 406 10.76 -13.79 -4.06
N GLY A 407 10.99 -12.74 -4.85
CA GLY A 407 10.32 -11.43 -4.70
C GLY A 407 8.80 -11.49 -4.93
N ASN A 408 8.07 -10.44 -4.53
CA ASN A 408 6.59 -10.41 -4.60
C ASN A 408 6.01 -9.96 -5.95
N GLY A 409 6.66 -9.05 -6.67
CA GLY A 409 6.11 -8.46 -7.89
C GLY A 409 6.33 -9.32 -9.13
N ALA A 410 5.39 -9.34 -10.07
CA ALA A 410 5.45 -10.16 -11.30
C ALA A 410 6.31 -9.53 -12.42
N GLY A 411 6.47 -8.21 -12.43
CA GLY A 411 7.21 -7.45 -13.44
C GLY A 411 6.35 -7.05 -14.66
N LEU A 412 6.77 -5.99 -15.37
CA LEU A 412 6.01 -5.39 -16.47
C LEU A 412 5.73 -6.37 -17.63
N HIS A 413 6.70 -7.20 -18.02
CA HIS A 413 6.52 -8.18 -19.10
C HIS A 413 5.39 -9.17 -18.80
N HIS A 414 5.20 -9.52 -17.53
CA HIS A 414 4.10 -10.40 -17.13
C HIS A 414 2.73 -9.71 -17.30
N HIS A 415 2.64 -8.40 -17.04
CA HIS A 415 1.42 -7.64 -17.26
C HIS A 415 1.09 -7.46 -18.75
N GLU A 416 2.11 -7.30 -19.60
CA GLU A 416 1.93 -7.32 -21.06
C GLU A 416 1.36 -8.66 -21.54
N LEU A 417 1.96 -9.78 -21.10
CA LEU A 417 1.45 -11.12 -21.41
C LEU A 417 0.05 -11.38 -20.82
N LEU A 418 -0.27 -10.79 -19.67
CA LEU A 418 -1.60 -10.86 -19.05
C LEU A 418 -2.66 -10.16 -19.91
N HIS A 419 -2.35 -8.98 -20.44
CA HIS A 419 -3.24 -8.28 -21.38
C HIS A 419 -3.49 -9.12 -22.62
N GLU A 420 -2.44 -9.68 -23.24
CA GLU A 420 -2.59 -10.58 -24.40
C GLU A 420 -3.37 -11.86 -24.08
N TYR A 421 -3.18 -12.40 -22.87
CA TYR A 421 -3.89 -13.58 -22.40
C TYR A 421 -5.39 -13.31 -22.26
N ALA A 422 -5.76 -12.19 -21.61
CA ALA A 422 -7.16 -11.79 -21.49
C ALA A 422 -7.80 -11.53 -22.85
N ALA A 423 -7.10 -10.85 -23.76
CA ALA A 423 -7.59 -10.59 -25.12
C ALA A 423 -7.90 -11.89 -25.87
N ARG A 424 -7.00 -12.87 -25.77
CA ARG A 424 -7.19 -14.18 -26.41
C ARG A 424 -8.29 -15.00 -25.76
N ALA A 425 -8.38 -15.00 -24.44
CA ALA A 425 -9.33 -15.83 -23.70
C ALA A 425 -10.78 -15.35 -23.84
N LEU A 426 -10.98 -14.04 -23.96
CA LEU A 426 -12.30 -13.41 -24.04
C LEU A 426 -12.69 -13.04 -25.47
N GLY A 427 -11.76 -13.05 -26.42
CA GLY A 427 -12.05 -12.82 -27.84
C GLY A 427 -12.61 -11.42 -28.10
N ASP A 428 -13.59 -11.33 -29.00
CA ASP A 428 -14.19 -10.05 -29.42
C ASP A 428 -15.13 -9.43 -28.37
N GLU A 429 -15.47 -10.15 -27.30
CA GLU A 429 -16.32 -9.67 -26.20
C GLU A 429 -15.61 -8.63 -25.31
N VAL A 430 -14.27 -8.62 -25.32
CA VAL A 430 -13.47 -7.80 -24.39
C VAL A 430 -13.26 -6.39 -24.91
N THR A 431 -13.48 -5.41 -24.04
CA THR A 431 -13.04 -4.03 -24.28
C THR A 431 -12.10 -3.61 -23.16
N PHE A 432 -10.87 -3.24 -23.52
CA PHE A 432 -9.87 -2.77 -22.55
C PHE A 432 -9.97 -1.26 -22.33
N LEU A 433 -9.79 -0.84 -21.09
CA LEU A 433 -9.55 0.55 -20.76
C LEU A 433 -8.18 0.96 -21.33
N THR A 434 -8.17 1.97 -22.21
CA THR A 434 -6.93 2.55 -22.73
C THR A 434 -6.80 3.98 -22.23
N LEU A 435 -5.66 4.32 -21.67
CA LEU A 435 -5.39 5.67 -21.20
C LEU A 435 -4.54 6.45 -22.19
N SER A 436 -4.80 7.75 -22.32
CA SER A 436 -3.99 8.69 -23.10
C SER A 436 -3.38 9.73 -22.16
N ASN A 437 -2.15 10.14 -22.43
CA ASN A 437 -1.49 11.11 -21.55
C ASN A 437 -2.03 12.52 -21.76
N VAL A 438 -1.92 13.32 -20.71
CA VAL A 438 -2.13 14.77 -20.75
C VAL A 438 -0.74 15.41 -20.87
N PRO A 439 -0.35 15.93 -22.05
CA PRO A 439 0.99 16.45 -22.27
C PRO A 439 1.21 17.78 -21.52
N GLY A 440 2.47 18.06 -21.16
CA GLY A 440 2.85 19.36 -20.59
C GLY A 440 2.46 19.56 -19.12
N VAL A 441 2.01 18.51 -18.43
CA VAL A 441 1.58 18.60 -17.03
C VAL A 441 2.73 18.83 -16.06
N PHE A 442 3.84 18.09 -16.19
CA PHE A 442 4.96 18.19 -15.25
C PHE A 442 6.08 19.07 -15.81
N SER A 443 6.48 20.07 -15.03
CA SER A 443 7.73 20.79 -15.24
C SER A 443 8.92 19.94 -14.76
N ASN A 444 10.13 20.27 -15.21
CA ASN A 444 11.33 19.68 -14.62
C ASN A 444 11.39 20.05 -13.15
N ARG A 445 11.53 19.07 -12.25
CA ARG A 445 11.73 19.36 -10.83
C ARG A 445 13.00 20.18 -10.65
N ILE A 446 13.01 21.09 -9.67
CA ILE A 446 14.16 21.97 -9.36
C ILE A 446 15.47 21.19 -9.18
N HIS A 447 15.40 19.98 -8.60
CA HIS A 447 16.55 19.11 -8.35
C HIS A 447 16.89 18.15 -9.51
N SER A 448 16.12 18.15 -10.60
CA SER A 448 16.34 17.32 -11.78
C SER A 448 17.25 18.02 -12.79
N LEU A 449 18.56 18.07 -12.47
CA LEU A 449 19.58 18.63 -13.34
C LEU A 449 19.93 17.68 -14.49
N ARG A 450 20.24 18.24 -15.68
CA ARG A 450 20.74 17.44 -16.81
C ARG A 450 22.11 16.86 -16.47
N SER A 451 22.47 15.71 -17.07
CA SER A 451 23.75 15.06 -16.77
C SER A 451 24.97 15.95 -17.04
N ASP A 452 24.95 16.74 -18.11
CA ASP A 452 26.04 17.65 -18.46
C ASP A 452 26.15 18.82 -17.49
N GLU A 453 25.02 19.41 -17.11
CA GLU A 453 24.95 20.47 -16.09
C GLU A 453 25.43 19.95 -14.73
N LYS A 454 25.00 18.74 -14.35
CA LYS A 454 25.46 18.08 -13.12
C LYS A 454 26.97 17.86 -13.14
N LYS A 455 27.54 17.49 -14.29
CA LYS A 455 28.99 17.30 -14.45
C LYS A 455 29.73 18.64 -14.34
N GLN A 456 29.27 19.67 -15.05
CA GLN A 456 29.86 21.02 -15.02
C GLN A 456 29.86 21.60 -13.61
N ARG A 457 28.71 21.60 -12.93
CA ARG A 457 28.59 22.10 -11.55
C ARG A 457 29.47 21.31 -10.58
N LYS A 458 29.57 19.98 -10.77
CA LYS A 458 30.48 19.15 -9.96
C LYS A 458 31.95 19.50 -10.20
N GLU A 459 32.36 19.74 -11.45
CA GLU A 459 33.72 20.17 -11.81
C GLU A 459 34.04 21.56 -11.26
N ALA A 460 33.03 22.45 -11.21
CA ALA A 460 33.12 23.77 -10.59
C ALA A 460 33.07 23.75 -9.04
N GLY A 461 32.85 22.58 -8.42
CA GLY A 461 32.72 22.46 -6.96
C GLY A 461 31.41 23.01 -6.39
N GLU A 462 30.42 23.31 -7.24
CA GLU A 462 29.13 23.86 -6.82
C GLU A 462 28.24 22.82 -6.11
N PHE A 463 27.40 23.32 -5.20
CA PHE A 463 26.40 22.51 -4.52
C PHE A 463 25.37 21.96 -5.52
N LEU A 464 25.21 20.63 -5.50
CA LEU A 464 24.21 19.91 -6.28
C LEU A 464 23.08 19.47 -5.35
N ASN A 465 22.02 20.27 -5.30
CA ASN A 465 20.80 19.91 -4.59
C ASN A 465 20.08 18.77 -5.31
N LEU A 466 20.44 17.52 -5.03
CA LEU A 466 19.82 16.33 -5.62
C LEU A 466 18.62 15.82 -4.82
N CYS A 467 18.36 16.40 -3.65
CA CYS A 467 17.33 15.97 -2.72
C CYS A 467 16.20 16.97 -2.55
N ALA A 468 16.22 18.09 -3.28
CA ALA A 468 15.24 19.17 -3.16
C ALA A 468 15.22 19.84 -1.77
N LEU A 469 16.39 20.13 -1.20
CA LEU A 469 16.50 21.00 -0.01
C LEU A 469 16.06 22.43 -0.33
N PRO A 470 15.28 23.10 0.53
CA PRO A 470 15.03 24.53 0.40
C PRO A 470 16.36 25.31 0.36
N THR A 471 16.39 26.41 -0.39
CA THR A 471 17.56 27.30 -0.36
C THR A 471 17.70 27.96 1.02
N PRO A 472 18.90 28.37 1.45
CA PRO A 472 19.06 29.07 2.73
C PRO A 472 18.19 30.33 2.85
N ALA A 473 18.02 31.07 1.73
CA ALA A 473 17.12 32.20 1.66
C ALA A 473 15.66 31.81 1.90
N ALA A 474 15.16 30.76 1.23
CA ALA A 474 13.79 30.28 1.43
C ALA A 474 13.54 29.81 2.88
N VAL A 475 14.55 29.20 3.54
CA VAL A 475 14.46 28.85 4.96
C VAL A 475 14.35 30.10 5.83
N ARG A 476 15.24 31.09 5.65
CA ARG A 476 15.21 32.35 6.39
C ARG A 476 13.88 33.07 6.20
N ASP A 477 13.43 33.22 4.96
CA ASP A 477 12.24 33.98 4.63
C ASP A 477 10.98 33.30 5.23
N SER A 478 10.89 31.97 5.18
CA SER A 478 9.82 31.19 5.85
C SER A 478 9.83 31.31 7.38
N VAL A 479 10.98 31.55 7.98
CA VAL A 479 11.15 31.73 9.43
C VAL A 479 10.72 33.15 9.83
N GLN A 480 11.05 34.14 9.00
CA GLN A 480 10.63 35.54 9.17
C GLN A 480 9.13 35.73 9.03
N ASP A 481 8.49 35.03 8.09
CA ASP A 481 7.02 35.02 7.94
C ASP A 481 6.27 34.50 9.19
N GLN A 482 6.98 33.73 10.03
CA GLN A 482 6.44 33.20 11.29
C GLN A 482 6.87 34.03 12.52
N ASP A 483 7.27 35.29 12.32
CA ASP A 483 7.69 36.25 13.35
C ASP A 483 9.00 35.88 14.08
N PHE A 484 9.94 35.23 13.39
CA PHE A 484 11.29 34.96 13.90
C PHE A 484 12.39 35.57 13.04
N ASP A 485 13.43 36.10 13.67
CA ASP A 485 14.59 36.66 12.96
C ASP A 485 15.50 35.57 12.37
N ARG A 486 15.60 34.41 13.04
CA ARG A 486 16.53 33.33 12.68
C ARG A 486 16.08 31.95 13.15
N LEU A 487 16.57 30.91 12.47
CA LEU A 487 16.42 29.50 12.84
C LEU A 487 17.69 28.99 13.52
N LEU A 488 17.55 28.35 14.69
CA LEU A 488 18.60 27.61 15.37
C LEU A 488 18.31 26.11 15.36
N VAL A 489 19.13 25.35 14.63
CA VAL A 489 19.06 23.88 14.61
C VAL A 489 19.89 23.31 15.75
N VAL A 490 19.22 22.76 16.76
CA VAL A 490 19.85 22.11 17.92
C VAL A 490 20.10 20.64 17.59
N CYS A 491 21.35 20.31 17.25
CA CYS A 491 21.80 18.98 16.88
C CYS A 491 22.17 18.17 18.14
N LEU A 492 21.33 17.22 18.50
CA LEU A 492 21.47 16.41 19.71
C LEU A 492 22.05 15.04 19.37
N TRP A 493 23.19 14.72 19.96
CA TRP A 493 23.94 13.51 19.65
C TRP A 493 24.49 12.85 20.90
N TYR A 494 24.88 11.58 20.78
CA TYR A 494 25.67 10.88 21.78
C TYR A 494 26.74 9.96 21.17
N ARG A 495 26.76 9.80 19.84
CA ARG A 495 27.86 9.21 19.06
C ARG A 495 28.51 10.24 18.15
N GLU A 496 29.84 10.24 18.15
CA GLU A 496 30.64 11.19 17.37
C GLU A 496 30.39 11.04 15.86
N GLU A 497 30.21 9.81 15.38
CA GLU A 497 29.93 9.55 13.98
C GLU A 497 28.61 10.16 13.51
N THR A 498 27.60 10.19 14.38
CA THR A 498 26.32 10.83 14.09
C THR A 498 26.46 12.34 14.07
N ARG A 499 27.22 12.93 15.00
CA ARG A 499 27.56 14.36 15.01
C ARG A 499 28.23 14.78 13.70
N LEU A 500 29.25 14.05 13.26
CA LEU A 500 29.95 14.35 11.99
C LEU A 500 29.02 14.27 10.78
N ARG A 501 28.04 13.36 10.78
CA ARG A 501 27.01 13.30 9.73
C ARG A 501 26.07 14.50 9.77
N MET A 502 25.65 14.95 10.95
CA MET A 502 24.83 16.15 11.11
C MET A 502 25.58 17.40 10.61
N ILE A 503 26.84 17.58 11.04
CA ILE A 503 27.73 18.67 10.58
C ILE A 503 27.83 18.63 9.05
N SER A 504 28.21 17.48 8.49
CA SER A 504 28.41 17.34 7.05
C SER A 504 27.13 17.60 6.26
N ALA A 505 25.95 17.25 6.78
CA ALA A 505 24.69 17.47 6.09
C ALA A 505 24.29 18.95 6.12
N LEU A 506 24.39 19.62 7.29
CA LEU A 506 24.08 21.03 7.44
C LEU A 506 25.04 21.92 6.64
N ALA A 507 26.34 21.70 6.78
CA ALA A 507 27.34 22.47 6.04
C ALA A 507 27.14 22.32 4.52
N TYR A 508 26.92 21.09 4.04
CA TYR A 508 26.67 20.85 2.62
C TYR A 508 25.37 21.47 2.11
N SER A 509 24.32 21.56 2.95
CA SER A 509 23.02 22.13 2.57
C SER A 509 23.03 23.65 2.52
N HIS A 510 23.87 24.30 3.33
CA HIS A 510 23.96 25.77 3.46
C HIS A 510 25.18 26.39 2.78
N GLY A 511 26.06 25.57 2.21
CA GLY A 511 27.31 26.05 1.61
C GLY A 511 28.35 26.52 2.62
N ALA A 512 28.23 26.08 3.88
CA ALA A 512 29.21 26.35 4.93
C ALA A 512 30.44 25.42 4.82
N ASP A 513 31.46 25.70 5.62
CA ASP A 513 32.66 24.84 5.68
C ASP A 513 32.29 23.44 6.16
N VAL A 514 32.52 22.44 5.31
CA VAL A 514 32.18 21.04 5.57
C VAL A 514 33.14 20.36 6.55
N ASP A 515 34.27 20.99 6.84
CA ASP A 515 35.27 20.53 7.80
C ASP A 515 35.22 21.33 9.12
N MET A 516 34.17 22.15 9.31
CA MET A 516 33.91 22.80 10.59
C MET A 516 33.76 21.76 11.71
N ASP A 517 34.38 22.01 12.86
CA ASP A 517 34.28 21.15 14.05
C ASP A 517 33.95 22.01 15.29
N PRO A 518 32.70 22.50 15.40
CA PRO A 518 32.29 23.39 16.48
C PRO A 518 32.44 22.73 17.85
N THR A 519 32.80 23.49 18.87
CA THR A 519 32.84 22.99 20.25
C THR A 519 31.43 22.60 20.71
N ASP A 520 31.31 21.62 21.60
CA ASP A 520 30.00 21.23 22.17
C ASP A 520 29.33 22.43 22.85
N GLY A 521 28.10 22.75 22.43
CA GLY A 521 27.35 23.93 22.87
C GLY A 521 27.68 25.25 22.17
N GLU A 522 28.64 25.27 21.24
CA GLU A 522 28.97 26.45 20.43
C GLU A 522 27.94 26.66 19.31
N VAL A 523 27.40 27.88 19.24
CA VAL A 523 26.51 28.29 18.14
C VAL A 523 27.36 28.71 16.95
N VAL A 524 27.10 28.12 15.79
CA VAL A 524 27.78 28.44 14.53
C VAL A 524 26.78 28.90 13.48
N ALA A 525 27.17 29.94 12.74
CA ALA A 525 26.40 30.41 11.60
C ALA A 525 26.59 29.46 10.41
N LEU A 526 25.49 29.03 9.80
CA LEU A 526 25.49 28.19 8.59
C LEU A 526 25.28 29.06 7.35
N ALA A 527 24.31 29.97 7.43
CA ALA A 527 23.97 30.95 6.41
C ALA A 527 23.29 32.16 7.09
N ASP A 528 22.99 33.19 6.31
CA ASP A 528 22.21 34.33 6.82
C ASP A 528 20.85 33.86 7.37
N GLY A 529 20.57 34.19 8.64
CA GLY A 529 19.36 33.77 9.36
C GLY A 529 19.28 32.29 9.75
N VAL A 530 20.32 31.48 9.55
CA VAL A 530 20.34 30.05 9.90
C VAL A 530 21.60 29.70 10.70
N GLU A 531 21.40 29.21 11.92
CA GLU A 531 22.42 28.83 12.88
C GLU A 531 22.26 27.36 13.30
N ALA A 532 23.33 26.74 13.80
CA ALA A 532 23.28 25.43 14.42
C ALA A 532 24.10 25.38 15.71
N VAL A 533 23.72 24.48 16.61
CA VAL A 533 24.48 24.14 17.82
C VAL A 533 24.49 22.64 18.01
N PHE A 534 25.65 22.09 18.38
CA PHE A 534 25.82 20.65 18.58
C PHE A 534 25.95 20.37 20.07
N VAL A 535 25.06 19.54 20.62
CA VAL A 535 24.98 19.28 22.06
C VAL A 535 24.94 17.79 22.33
N ARG A 536 25.89 17.31 23.13
CA ARG A 536 25.90 15.93 23.59
C ARG A 536 24.80 15.70 24.62
N ALA A 537 23.78 14.92 24.26
CA ALA A 537 22.53 14.76 25.02
C ALA A 537 22.22 13.29 25.39
N THR A 538 23.21 12.53 25.86
CA THR A 538 23.09 11.09 26.14
C THR A 538 21.89 10.74 27.03
N ARG A 539 21.64 11.52 28.10
CA ARG A 539 20.52 11.25 29.03
C ARG A 539 19.14 11.39 28.38
N LEU A 540 19.00 12.33 27.46
CA LEU A 540 17.74 12.56 26.74
C LEU A 540 17.50 11.50 25.67
N LEU A 541 18.56 11.13 24.93
CA LEU A 541 18.46 10.30 23.73
C LEU A 541 18.52 8.79 23.98
N ALA A 542 19.13 8.35 25.09
CA ALA A 542 19.25 6.92 25.40
C ALA A 542 17.89 6.26 25.68
N HIS A 543 17.71 5.00 25.26
CA HIS A 543 16.53 4.20 25.60
C HIS A 543 16.45 3.94 27.12
N GLY A 544 15.25 3.98 27.69
CA GLY A 544 15.07 3.88 29.13
C GLY A 544 13.70 4.36 29.60
N THR A 545 13.56 4.56 30.92
CA THR A 545 12.36 5.18 31.49
C THR A 545 12.23 6.63 31.03
N GLU A 546 11.02 7.18 31.16
CA GLU A 546 10.70 8.55 30.74
C GLU A 546 11.19 9.59 31.76
N ASP A 547 11.58 9.16 32.96
CA ASP A 547 11.89 10.00 34.11
C ASP A 547 12.93 11.10 33.78
N GLY A 548 12.53 12.36 33.93
CA GLY A 548 13.38 13.53 33.73
C GLY A 548 13.66 13.92 32.27
N ARG A 549 13.04 13.28 31.28
CA ARG A 549 13.25 13.66 29.86
C ARG A 549 12.63 15.00 29.47
N ILE A 550 11.44 15.30 30.01
CA ILE A 550 10.78 16.60 29.79
C ILE A 550 11.67 17.71 30.35
N ASP A 551 12.15 17.54 31.58
CA ASP A 551 13.06 18.50 32.21
C ASP A 551 14.36 18.63 31.41
N ALA A 552 14.96 17.52 30.95
CA ALA A 552 16.16 17.57 30.12
C ALA A 552 15.95 18.24 28.76
N ALA A 553 14.78 18.10 28.14
CA ALA A 553 14.43 18.82 26.92
C ALA A 553 14.25 20.31 27.22
N ARG A 554 13.53 20.67 28.29
CA ARG A 554 13.36 22.04 28.74
C ARG A 554 14.69 22.72 29.05
N ASP A 555 15.60 22.06 29.76
CA ASP A 555 16.94 22.59 30.06
C ASP A 555 17.73 22.95 28.78
N ILE A 556 17.53 22.20 27.70
CA ILE A 556 18.13 22.50 26.39
C ILE A 556 17.42 23.69 25.75
N VAL A 557 16.08 23.72 25.76
CA VAL A 557 15.29 24.82 25.21
C VAL A 557 15.63 26.13 25.93
N ASP A 558 15.55 26.17 27.26
CA ASP A 558 15.83 27.35 28.09
C ASP A 558 17.24 27.91 27.88
N ARG A 559 18.23 27.04 27.59
CA ARG A 559 19.61 27.46 27.32
C ARG A 559 19.75 28.26 26.03
N TYR A 560 18.95 27.94 25.01
CA TYR A 560 19.09 28.51 23.67
C TYR A 560 17.92 29.40 23.26
N ALA A 561 16.83 29.41 24.03
CA ALA A 561 15.67 30.26 23.80
C ALA A 561 16.08 31.73 23.91
N LYS A 562 15.85 32.47 22.83
CA LYS A 562 16.07 33.91 22.74
C LYS A 562 14.91 34.54 21.98
N PRO A 563 14.52 35.78 22.29
CA PRO A 563 13.55 36.52 21.47
C PRO A 563 13.96 36.50 19.99
N GLY A 564 13.01 36.24 19.10
CA GLY A 564 13.24 36.19 17.65
C GLY A 564 13.98 34.94 17.15
N VAL A 565 14.25 33.93 17.98
CA VAL A 565 14.92 32.68 17.55
C VAL A 565 13.95 31.51 17.52
N MET A 566 13.73 30.92 16.34
CA MET A 566 13.02 29.65 16.21
C MET A 566 13.97 28.49 16.53
N ILE A 567 13.60 27.61 17.45
CA ILE A 567 14.38 26.41 17.79
C ILE A 567 13.80 25.19 17.09
N ALA A 568 14.66 24.37 16.48
CA ALA A 568 14.30 23.06 15.92
C ALA A 568 15.32 22.00 16.36
N ALA A 569 14.84 20.86 16.88
CA ALA A 569 15.72 19.82 17.41
C ALA A 569 15.97 18.70 16.38
N TRP A 570 17.23 18.41 16.11
CA TRP A 570 17.64 17.26 15.29
C TRP A 570 18.33 16.21 16.13
N CYS A 571 17.63 15.11 16.42
CA CYS A 571 17.99 14.14 17.44
C CYS A 571 18.58 12.85 16.87
N GLU A 572 19.69 12.38 17.42
CA GLU A 572 20.15 11.00 17.18
C GLU A 572 19.18 9.98 17.81
N THR A 573 18.92 8.88 17.10
CA THR A 573 18.11 7.75 17.60
C THR A 573 18.65 6.40 17.15
N GLU A 574 18.21 5.32 17.81
CA GLU A 574 18.48 3.93 17.40
C GLU A 574 17.24 3.04 17.63
N ILE A 575 17.28 1.80 17.15
CA ILE A 575 16.22 0.82 17.43
C ILE A 575 16.51 0.17 18.79
N PRO A 576 15.56 0.15 19.74
CA PRO A 576 15.76 -0.47 21.05
C PRO A 576 15.94 -1.99 20.91
N GLU A 577 16.88 -2.56 21.66
CA GLU A 577 17.20 -4.00 21.63
C GLU A 577 17.08 -4.66 23.00
N PRO A 578 16.76 -5.97 23.06
CA PRO A 578 16.74 -6.70 24.32
C PRO A 578 18.14 -6.75 24.98
N GLY A 579 18.32 -6.03 26.09
CA GLY A 579 19.46 -6.19 27.01
C GLY A 579 19.24 -7.24 28.11
N GLU A 580 20.18 -7.31 29.08
CA GLU A 580 20.19 -8.24 30.22
C GLU A 580 18.86 -8.32 30.99
N ARG A 581 18.19 -7.17 31.20
CA ARG A 581 16.89 -7.11 31.90
C ARG A 581 15.78 -7.92 31.23
N HIS A 582 15.94 -8.24 29.95
CA HIS A 582 14.98 -9.01 29.16
C HIS A 582 15.26 -10.50 29.16
N LYS A 583 16.37 -10.95 29.77
CA LYS A 583 16.67 -12.39 29.91
C LYS A 583 15.60 -13.06 30.75
N GLY A 584 15.02 -14.14 30.23
CA GLY A 584 13.95 -14.90 30.89
C GLY A 584 12.55 -14.31 30.71
N MET A 585 12.38 -13.11 30.14
CA MET A 585 11.07 -12.56 29.80
C MET A 585 10.47 -13.26 28.57
N LYS A 586 9.15 -13.32 28.49
CA LYS A 586 8.48 -13.83 27.29
C LYS A 586 8.66 -12.85 26.13
N PRO A 587 8.74 -13.30 24.87
CA PRO A 587 8.94 -12.41 23.71
C PRO A 587 7.93 -11.26 23.61
N ALA A 588 6.67 -11.50 24.01
CA ALA A 588 5.63 -10.47 24.02
C ALA A 588 5.87 -9.39 25.09
N GLU A 589 6.42 -9.77 26.25
CA GLU A 589 6.77 -8.86 27.34
C GLU A 589 8.01 -8.04 26.96
N VAL A 590 9.02 -8.68 26.36
CA VAL A 590 10.20 -7.99 25.81
C VAL A 590 9.78 -6.95 24.78
N ARG A 591 8.93 -7.33 23.82
CA ARG A 591 8.44 -6.40 22.80
C ARG A 591 7.71 -5.20 23.41
N LYS A 592 6.90 -5.45 24.43
CA LYS A 592 6.19 -4.39 25.15
C LYS A 592 7.18 -3.44 25.84
N ASP A 593 8.12 -3.98 26.61
CA ASP A 593 9.10 -3.19 27.36
C ASP A 593 10.01 -2.36 26.43
N LEU A 594 10.46 -2.92 25.31
CA LEU A 594 11.23 -2.18 24.31
C LEU A 594 10.43 -1.05 23.66
N ALA A 595 9.14 -1.27 23.39
CA ALA A 595 8.27 -0.24 22.83
C ALA A 595 7.99 0.88 23.83
N ASP A 596 7.81 0.53 25.11
CA ASP A 596 7.56 1.47 26.20
C ASP A 596 8.79 2.32 26.49
N SER A 597 10.00 1.72 26.45
CA SER A 597 11.30 2.37 26.67
C SER A 597 11.97 2.98 25.43
N ASP A 598 11.27 3.01 24.28
CA ASP A 598 11.77 3.65 23.06
C ASP A 598 11.88 5.17 23.26
N ALA A 599 13.11 5.67 23.19
CA ALA A 599 13.44 7.07 23.40
C ALA A 599 12.85 7.97 22.31
N LYS A 600 12.72 7.46 21.08
CA LYS A 600 12.30 8.27 19.93
C LYS A 600 10.98 8.99 20.19
N PHE A 601 10.00 8.28 20.72
CA PHE A 601 8.66 8.83 20.97
C PHE A 601 8.61 9.70 22.22
N GLN A 602 9.37 9.33 23.26
CA GLN A 602 9.45 10.08 24.51
C GLN A 602 10.13 11.44 24.28
N VAL A 603 11.25 11.47 23.53
CA VAL A 603 11.97 12.70 23.17
C VAL A 603 11.11 13.60 22.28
N ARG A 604 10.42 13.02 21.29
CA ARG A 604 9.50 13.79 20.44
C ARG A 604 8.40 14.46 21.27
N ARG A 605 7.81 13.74 22.22
CA ARG A 605 6.83 14.31 23.16
C ARG A 605 7.45 15.39 24.05
N ALA A 606 8.65 15.17 24.58
CA ALA A 606 9.33 16.13 25.45
C ALA A 606 9.55 17.49 24.75
N PHE A 607 10.06 17.49 23.51
CA PHE A 607 10.20 18.73 22.74
C PHE A 607 8.85 19.33 22.31
N ALA A 608 7.87 18.49 21.98
CA ALA A 608 6.53 18.94 21.62
C ALA A 608 5.85 19.73 22.75
N THR A 609 6.03 19.32 24.01
CA THR A 609 5.54 20.06 25.20
C THR A 609 6.13 21.47 25.29
N GLU A 610 7.35 21.67 24.80
CA GLU A 610 8.03 22.96 24.76
C GLU A 610 7.80 23.69 23.41
N THR A 611 6.84 23.23 22.59
CA THR A 611 6.52 23.78 21.26
C THR A 611 7.71 23.77 20.28
N VAL A 612 8.65 22.84 20.47
CA VAL A 612 9.84 22.69 19.61
C VAL A 612 9.62 21.53 18.64
N PRO A 613 9.61 21.78 17.31
CA PRO A 613 9.59 20.70 16.33
C PRO A 613 10.87 19.86 16.44
N SER A 614 10.73 18.54 16.36
CA SER A 614 11.86 17.63 16.45
C SER A 614 11.82 16.54 15.38
N GLN A 615 12.99 16.24 14.81
CA GLN A 615 13.16 15.12 13.90
C GLN A 615 14.37 14.26 14.26
N ASN A 616 14.37 13.01 13.81
CA ASN A 616 15.39 12.04 14.19
C ASN A 616 16.28 11.61 13.02
N ILE A 617 17.56 11.37 13.30
CA ILE A 617 18.52 10.68 12.41
C ILE A 617 18.96 9.37 13.05
N LEU A 618 19.02 8.30 12.25
CA LEU A 618 19.43 6.98 12.72
C LEU A 618 20.96 6.95 12.95
N GLY A 619 21.35 6.80 14.22
CA GLY A 619 22.75 6.68 14.67
C GLY A 619 23.30 5.26 14.62
N ILE A 620 22.46 4.23 14.77
CA ILE A 620 22.84 2.82 14.54
C ILE A 620 21.89 2.12 13.60
N LYS A 621 22.46 1.50 12.56
CA LYS A 621 21.74 0.68 11.59
C LYS A 621 21.99 -0.81 11.85
N THR A 622 20.92 -1.59 11.90
CA THR A 622 21.00 -3.05 11.84
C THR A 622 21.15 -3.48 10.38
N THR A 623 22.18 -4.26 10.10
CA THR A 623 22.48 -4.86 8.81
C THR A 623 22.63 -6.36 8.97
N TYR A 624 22.80 -7.08 7.86
CA TYR A 624 23.11 -8.51 7.90
C TYR A 624 24.47 -8.73 7.24
N ASP A 625 25.32 -9.55 7.85
CA ASP A 625 26.58 -9.97 7.23
C ASP A 625 26.33 -10.96 6.08
N LYS A 626 27.42 -11.40 5.43
CA LYS A 626 27.35 -12.39 4.33
C LYS A 626 26.81 -13.75 4.79
N ALA A 627 26.92 -14.07 6.08
CA ALA A 627 26.37 -15.29 6.68
C ALA A 627 24.90 -15.13 7.13
N GLY A 628 24.32 -13.93 6.99
CA GLY A 628 22.96 -13.62 7.40
C GLY A 628 22.79 -13.34 8.89
N ASN A 629 23.89 -13.10 9.63
CA ASN A 629 23.83 -12.69 11.02
C ASN A 629 23.52 -11.20 11.11
N LYS A 630 22.71 -10.80 12.10
CA LYS A 630 22.44 -9.38 12.39
C LYS A 630 23.74 -8.73 12.88
N VAL A 631 24.19 -7.67 12.20
CA VAL A 631 25.35 -6.86 12.56
C VAL A 631 24.94 -5.40 12.71
N ARG A 632 25.33 -4.79 13.83
CA ARG A 632 25.11 -3.37 14.09
C ARG A 632 26.24 -2.56 13.48
N LYS A 633 25.87 -1.54 12.71
CA LYS A 633 26.82 -0.61 12.09
C LYS A 633 26.45 0.82 12.46
N VAL A 634 27.39 1.54 13.05
CA VAL A 634 27.34 2.99 13.18
C VAL A 634 27.63 3.57 11.78
N PRO A 635 26.69 4.28 11.13
CA PRO A 635 26.98 4.90 9.85
C PRO A 635 27.93 6.07 10.06
N GLY A 636 29.07 6.08 9.38
CA GLY A 636 29.94 7.25 9.26
C GLY A 636 29.53 8.15 8.08
N VAL A 637 30.21 9.28 7.94
CA VAL A 637 30.05 10.19 6.79
C VAL A 637 30.39 9.44 5.48
N PRO A 638 29.49 9.39 4.48
CA PRO A 638 29.80 8.76 3.20
C PRO A 638 30.94 9.47 2.46
N LYS A 639 31.75 8.73 1.71
CA LYS A 639 32.83 9.28 0.87
C LYS A 639 32.34 10.38 -0.07
N ASP A 640 31.18 10.15 -0.70
CA ASP A 640 30.45 11.17 -1.44
C ASP A 640 29.42 11.78 -0.49
N ARG A 641 29.74 12.93 0.13
CA ARG A 641 28.90 13.57 1.17
C ARG A 641 27.45 13.81 0.70
N ASN A 642 27.25 14.13 -0.57
CA ASN A 642 25.93 14.29 -1.20
C ASN A 642 25.10 13.00 -1.34
N LYS A 643 25.63 11.85 -0.90
CA LYS A 643 24.92 10.56 -0.88
C LYS A 643 24.46 10.15 0.52
N ASP A 644 24.60 10.99 1.55
CA ASP A 644 23.99 10.74 2.87
C ASP A 644 22.48 11.01 2.84
N HIS A 645 21.76 10.24 2.02
CA HIS A 645 20.32 10.38 1.82
C HIS A 645 19.53 10.36 3.15
N PRO A 646 19.82 9.49 4.13
CA PRO A 646 19.11 9.52 5.41
C PRO A 646 19.28 10.84 6.18
N ALA A 647 20.46 11.46 6.15
CA ALA A 647 20.67 12.75 6.80
C ALA A 647 19.87 13.86 6.10
N PHE A 648 19.93 13.93 4.77
CA PHE A 648 19.17 14.95 4.01
C PHE A 648 17.65 14.79 4.14
N MET A 649 17.12 13.56 4.14
CA MET A 649 15.68 13.35 4.37
C MET A 649 15.27 13.75 5.79
N GLY A 650 16.10 13.46 6.80
CA GLY A 650 15.86 13.91 8.17
C GLY A 650 15.82 15.45 8.28
N LEU A 651 16.68 16.14 7.52
CA LEU A 651 16.71 17.60 7.47
C LEU A 651 15.49 18.18 6.73
N LEU A 652 15.06 17.57 5.61
CA LEU A 652 13.84 17.97 4.91
C LEU A 652 12.59 17.83 5.79
N ASP A 653 12.46 16.72 6.52
CA ASP A 653 11.37 16.53 7.47
C ASP A 653 11.43 17.54 8.63
N LEU A 654 12.63 17.95 9.06
CA LEU A 654 12.78 18.99 10.05
C LEU A 654 12.26 20.33 9.50
N TYR A 655 12.64 20.72 8.28
CA TYR A 655 12.15 21.94 7.64
C TYR A 655 10.64 21.93 7.42
N ARG A 656 10.06 20.79 7.01
CA ARG A 656 8.60 20.61 7.01
C ARG A 656 8.01 20.87 8.39
N SER A 657 8.61 20.31 9.44
CA SER A 657 8.12 20.46 10.82
C SER A 657 8.26 21.91 11.33
N CYS A 658 9.18 22.70 10.76
CA CYS A 658 9.28 24.15 10.97
C CYS A 658 8.27 24.95 10.13
N GLY A 659 7.47 24.33 9.27
CA GLY A 659 6.53 25.02 8.38
C GLY A 659 7.17 25.66 7.15
N VAL A 660 8.40 25.30 6.78
CA VAL A 660 9.11 25.87 5.63
C VAL A 660 8.52 25.35 4.32
N LEU A 661 8.05 26.26 3.48
CA LEU A 661 7.65 26.02 2.08
C LEU A 661 8.54 26.85 1.16
N ASP A 662 9.00 26.28 0.04
CA ASP A 662 9.86 26.97 -0.92
C ASP A 662 9.16 27.23 -2.26
N GLU A 663 9.87 27.87 -3.19
CA GLU A 663 9.34 28.34 -4.47
C GLU A 663 8.87 27.23 -5.43
N ARG A 664 9.05 25.95 -5.09
CA ARG A 664 8.65 24.83 -5.96
C ARG A 664 7.15 24.81 -6.24
N TYR A 665 6.32 25.21 -5.29
CA TYR A 665 4.87 25.21 -5.47
C TYR A 665 4.44 26.37 -6.37
N GLU A 666 5.07 27.53 -6.22
CA GLU A 666 4.88 28.68 -7.12
C GLU A 666 5.23 28.30 -8.56
N GLN A 667 6.40 27.68 -8.78
CA GLN A 667 6.85 27.25 -10.10
C GLN A 667 6.01 26.09 -10.67
N ALA A 668 5.46 25.23 -9.83
CA ALA A 668 4.65 24.12 -10.27
C ALA A 668 3.22 24.54 -10.62
N LEU A 669 2.62 25.46 -9.86
CA LEU A 669 1.19 25.79 -9.96
C LEU A 669 0.90 27.07 -10.75
N TYR A 670 1.81 28.04 -10.74
CA TYR A 670 1.58 29.39 -11.29
C TYR A 670 2.70 29.82 -12.26
N ALA A 671 3.27 28.86 -13.01
CA ALA A 671 4.27 29.17 -14.02
C ALA A 671 3.70 30.10 -15.11
N PRO A 672 4.45 31.13 -15.56
CA PRO A 672 3.99 32.01 -16.63
C PRO A 672 3.73 31.25 -17.95
N GLY A 673 2.57 31.46 -18.56
CA GLY A 673 2.20 30.84 -19.83
C GLY A 673 1.87 29.34 -19.74
N ASP A 674 1.40 28.90 -18.57
CA ASP A 674 0.93 27.52 -18.36
C ASP A 674 -0.28 27.22 -19.25
N SER A 675 -0.39 25.98 -19.72
CA SER A 675 -1.58 25.54 -20.46
C SER A 675 -2.74 25.16 -19.54
N PHE A 676 -2.47 25.03 -18.23
CA PHE A 676 -3.44 24.63 -17.20
C PHE A 676 -3.50 25.66 -16.08
N GLU A 677 -3.73 26.93 -16.44
CA GLU A 677 -3.82 28.02 -15.47
C GLU A 677 -4.97 27.78 -14.48
N ILE A 678 -4.70 28.08 -13.21
CA ILE A 678 -5.67 28.06 -12.13
C ILE A 678 -5.59 29.38 -11.35
N PRO A 679 -6.71 29.86 -10.76
CA PRO A 679 -6.66 31.02 -9.87
C PRO A 679 -5.80 30.72 -8.65
N ARG A 680 -5.26 31.78 -8.02
CA ARG A 680 -4.59 31.65 -6.72
C ARG A 680 -5.61 31.24 -5.66
N ILE A 681 -5.49 30.01 -5.17
CA ILE A 681 -6.35 29.42 -4.15
C ILE A 681 -5.53 28.69 -3.11
N ALA A 682 -6.06 28.59 -1.90
CA ALA A 682 -5.45 27.77 -0.85
C ALA A 682 -5.76 26.27 -1.07
N PHE A 683 -4.86 25.40 -0.62
CA PHE A 683 -5.00 23.95 -0.76
C PHE A 683 -5.00 23.25 0.60
N VAL A 684 -6.13 22.64 0.95
CA VAL A 684 -6.36 21.96 2.22
C VAL A 684 -6.21 20.45 2.03
N GLY A 685 -5.31 19.81 2.78
CA GLY A 685 -5.20 18.36 2.85
C GLY A 685 -5.91 17.80 4.08
N LEU A 686 -6.83 16.85 3.91
CA LEU A 686 -7.58 16.20 5.00
C LEU A 686 -7.20 14.73 5.16
N HIS A 687 -6.53 14.40 6.26
CA HIS A 687 -6.20 13.03 6.64
C HIS A 687 -7.11 12.54 7.76
N VAL A 688 -7.68 11.36 7.58
CA VAL A 688 -8.58 10.71 8.53
C VAL A 688 -8.14 9.27 8.73
N ARG A 689 -8.05 8.84 9.98
CA ARG A 689 -7.76 7.45 10.33
C ARG A 689 -8.60 6.95 11.50
N ARG A 690 -9.07 5.71 11.40
CA ARG A 690 -9.57 4.92 12.53
C ARG A 690 -8.42 4.23 13.25
N GLN A 691 -8.42 4.33 14.57
CA GLN A 691 -7.48 3.65 15.44
C GLN A 691 -8.04 2.28 15.86
N GLY A 692 -7.22 1.24 15.80
CA GLY A 692 -7.63 -0.12 16.13
C GLY A 692 -7.99 -0.31 17.61
N LYS A 693 -8.85 -1.29 17.89
CA LYS A 693 -9.19 -1.74 19.26
C LYS A 693 -7.97 -2.39 19.92
N SER A 694 -7.32 -1.69 20.84
CA SER A 694 -6.27 -2.31 21.67
C SER A 694 -6.90 -3.09 22.82
N VAL A 695 -6.35 -4.26 23.15
CA VAL A 695 -6.72 -5.00 24.38
C VAL A 695 -6.07 -4.33 25.62
N LEU A 696 -4.96 -3.61 25.41
CA LEU A 696 -4.19 -2.93 26.46
C LEU A 696 -4.83 -1.61 26.90
N PHE A 697 -5.47 -0.90 25.97
CA PHE A 697 -6.25 0.30 26.26
C PHE A 697 -7.71 -0.12 26.13
N ARG A 698 -8.37 -0.46 27.23
CA ARG A 698 -9.83 -0.68 27.26
C ARG A 698 -10.51 0.62 26.83
N GLY A 699 -10.66 0.80 25.53
CA GLY A 699 -11.06 2.04 24.90
C GLY A 699 -11.55 1.74 23.50
N GLU A 700 -12.70 2.30 23.21
CA GLU A 700 -13.37 2.26 21.93
C GLU A 700 -12.48 2.86 20.82
N PRO A 701 -12.68 2.51 19.53
CA PRO A 701 -11.81 2.98 18.44
C PRO A 701 -11.69 4.50 18.48
N LYS A 702 -10.47 5.03 18.50
CA LYS A 702 -10.17 6.48 18.42
C LYS A 702 -10.16 6.91 16.95
N ARG A 703 -10.44 8.17 16.66
CA ARG A 703 -10.34 8.74 15.32
C ARG A 703 -9.39 9.91 15.37
N VAL A 704 -8.55 9.91 14.37
CA VAL A 704 -7.51 10.91 14.19
C VAL A 704 -7.91 11.67 12.93
N VAL A 705 -8.19 12.96 13.10
CA VAL A 705 -8.48 13.87 11.98
C VAL A 705 -7.43 14.96 12.03
N MET A 706 -6.71 15.10 10.93
CA MET A 706 -5.63 16.06 10.75
C MET A 706 -5.89 16.82 9.47
N ALA A 707 -5.71 18.14 9.50
CA ALA A 707 -5.77 18.97 8.32
C ALA A 707 -4.51 19.84 8.20
N THR A 708 -4.12 20.14 6.98
CA THR A 708 -3.12 21.18 6.71
C THR A 708 -3.59 22.06 5.57
N CYS A 709 -3.19 23.33 5.57
CA CYS A 709 -3.55 24.30 4.54
C CYS A 709 -2.27 24.94 3.99
N PHE A 710 -2.10 24.90 2.67
CA PHE A 710 -1.04 25.63 1.96
C PHE A 710 -1.67 26.86 1.34
N ILE A 711 -1.21 28.04 1.75
CA ILE A 711 -1.76 29.32 1.33
C ILE A 711 -0.74 30.00 0.41
N PRO A 712 -1.05 30.21 -0.88
CA PRO A 712 -0.17 30.94 -1.77
C PRO A 712 -0.11 32.42 -1.37
N PRO A 713 0.98 33.13 -1.72
CA PRO A 713 1.03 34.58 -1.60
C PRO A 713 -0.01 35.23 -2.53
N ALA A 714 -0.51 36.41 -2.15
CA ALA A 714 -1.43 37.18 -2.97
C ALA A 714 -0.81 37.59 -4.32
N GLU A 715 0.47 37.94 -4.30
CA GLU A 715 1.24 38.36 -5.48
C GLU A 715 2.35 37.36 -5.84
N PRO A 716 2.72 37.22 -7.12
CA PRO A 716 3.84 36.38 -7.54
C PRO A 716 5.15 36.71 -6.81
N GLY A 717 5.87 35.66 -6.40
CA GLY A 717 7.16 35.80 -5.72
C GLY A 717 7.09 36.07 -4.22
N GLY A 718 5.89 36.16 -3.62
CA GLY A 718 5.73 36.16 -2.17
C GLY A 718 5.95 34.78 -1.53
N LEU A 719 5.79 34.71 -0.21
CA LEU A 719 5.98 33.48 0.56
C LEU A 719 4.70 32.66 0.69
N TRP A 720 4.87 31.34 0.63
CA TRP A 720 3.80 30.39 0.89
C TRP A 720 3.71 30.12 2.38
N ARG A 721 2.49 30.12 2.93
CA ARG A 721 2.24 29.81 4.35
C ARG A 721 1.72 28.39 4.52
N MET A 722 2.07 27.76 5.64
CA MET A 722 1.64 26.41 5.99
C MET A 722 0.97 26.40 7.36
N LEU A 723 -0.32 26.05 7.38
CA LEU A 723 -1.10 25.89 8.60
C LEU A 723 -1.39 24.42 8.88
N GLY A 724 -1.57 24.08 10.16
CA GLY A 724 -2.01 22.76 10.62
C GLY A 724 -3.24 22.87 11.54
N TRP A 725 -4.03 21.80 11.56
CA TRP A 725 -5.18 21.65 12.45
C TRP A 725 -5.33 20.18 12.85
N SER A 726 -5.79 19.94 14.09
CA SER A 726 -6.09 18.58 14.57
C SER A 726 -7.37 18.55 15.38
N ASN A 727 -8.05 17.41 15.41
CA ASN A 727 -9.20 17.21 16.31
C ASN A 727 -8.84 17.13 17.80
N LEU A 728 -7.56 17.33 18.15
CA LEU A 728 -7.08 17.46 19.52
C LEU A 728 -7.10 18.91 20.01
N THR A 729 -6.75 19.84 19.12
CA THR A 729 -6.58 21.26 19.44
C THR A 729 -7.72 22.12 18.88
N MET A 730 -8.39 21.65 17.82
CA MET A 730 -9.55 22.26 17.18
C MET A 730 -9.36 23.74 16.78
N ARG A 731 -8.14 24.12 16.38
CA ARG A 731 -7.83 25.46 15.85
C ARG A 731 -6.74 25.39 14.78
N TRP A 732 -6.75 26.38 13.89
CA TRP A 732 -5.70 26.56 12.90
C TRP A 732 -4.53 27.32 13.51
N GLU A 733 -3.33 26.84 13.26
CA GLU A 733 -2.08 27.43 13.75
C GLU A 733 -1.00 27.24 12.68
N PRO A 734 0.11 28.01 12.72
CA PRO A 734 1.31 27.69 11.96
C PRO A 734 1.70 26.22 12.15
N TYR A 735 2.06 25.52 11.07
CA TYR A 735 2.23 24.06 11.11
C TYR A 735 3.14 23.57 12.23
N ARG A 736 4.21 24.31 12.55
CA ARG A 736 5.12 23.99 13.66
C ARG A 736 4.41 23.90 15.02
N VAL A 737 3.47 24.81 15.27
CA VAL A 737 2.72 24.91 16.53
C VAL A 737 1.68 23.82 16.54
N ALA A 738 0.88 23.71 15.48
CA ALA A 738 -0.14 22.68 15.34
C ALA A 738 0.43 21.26 15.53
N GLN A 739 1.57 20.96 14.90
CA GLN A 739 2.24 19.67 15.03
C GLN A 739 2.76 19.44 16.45
N ALA A 740 3.43 20.42 17.05
CA ALA A 740 3.97 20.28 18.41
C ALA A 740 2.85 20.09 19.44
N GLU A 741 1.80 20.90 19.42
CA GLU A 741 0.67 20.73 20.34
C GLU A 741 -0.04 19.38 20.15
N CYS A 742 -0.24 18.98 18.88
CA CYS A 742 -0.77 17.67 18.56
C CYS A 742 0.09 16.55 19.18
N HIS A 743 1.41 16.64 19.06
CA HIS A 743 2.35 15.60 19.54
C HIS A 743 2.53 15.60 21.06
N ALA A 744 2.30 16.73 21.73
CA ALA A 744 2.30 16.85 23.18
C ALA A 744 1.09 16.12 23.80
N LEU A 745 -0.03 16.09 23.09
CA LEU A 745 -1.27 15.49 23.56
C LEU A 745 -1.38 13.99 23.26
N ASN A 746 -2.29 13.31 23.95
CA ASN A 746 -2.68 11.96 23.62
C ASN A 746 -3.89 11.97 22.70
N TYR A 747 -3.94 11.09 21.69
CA TYR A 747 -5.17 10.83 20.93
C TYR A 747 -6.39 10.67 21.85
N PRO A 748 -7.54 11.28 21.50
CA PRO A 748 -8.66 11.42 22.41
C PRO A 748 -9.34 10.07 22.67
N ASN A 749 -9.92 9.89 23.86
CA ASN A 749 -10.81 8.75 24.12
C ASN A 749 -12.22 9.12 23.62
N HIS A 750 -12.82 8.30 22.76
CA HIS A 750 -14.07 8.64 22.04
C HIS A 750 -15.37 8.63 22.85
N ASN A 751 -15.32 8.50 24.17
CA ASN A 751 -16.51 8.51 25.01
C ASN A 751 -16.65 9.83 25.80
N GLY A 752 -15.81 10.84 25.50
CA GLY A 752 -15.81 12.11 26.22
C GLY A 752 -17.01 13.01 25.97
N THR A 753 -17.67 12.90 24.81
CA THR A 753 -18.77 13.80 24.38
C THR A 753 -20.17 13.18 24.46
N GLY A 754 -20.30 11.87 24.67
CA GLY A 754 -21.60 11.23 25.00
C GLY A 754 -22.55 10.95 23.82
N ASP A 755 -22.29 11.44 22.61
CA ASP A 755 -23.35 11.54 21.58
C ASP A 755 -23.42 10.37 20.57
N GLY A 756 -22.41 9.49 20.52
CA GLY A 756 -22.29 8.46 19.47
C GLY A 756 -22.09 7.02 19.96
N THR A 757 -23.18 6.31 20.28
CA THR A 757 -23.11 4.87 20.65
C THR A 757 -22.83 3.95 19.45
N THR A 758 -23.05 4.43 18.21
CA THR A 758 -22.84 3.67 16.97
C THR A 758 -21.69 4.22 16.12
N ASP A 759 -21.11 3.39 15.24
CA ASP A 759 -20.00 3.81 14.36
C ASP A 759 -20.44 4.88 13.34
N VAL A 760 -21.69 4.81 12.87
CA VAL A 760 -22.28 5.79 11.94
C VAL A 760 -22.41 7.16 12.60
N ALA A 761 -22.96 7.24 13.81
CA ALA A 761 -23.13 8.48 14.55
C ALA A 761 -21.78 9.18 14.78
N ARG A 762 -20.75 8.41 15.11
CA ARG A 762 -19.41 8.94 15.21
C ARG A 762 -18.94 9.49 13.85
N TRP A 763 -19.16 8.80 12.72
CA TRP A 763 -18.68 9.28 11.41
C TRP A 763 -19.38 10.58 11.00
N ALA A 764 -20.63 10.75 11.43
CA ALA A 764 -21.30 12.04 11.36
C ALA A 764 -20.63 13.13 12.21
N GLU A 765 -20.20 12.82 13.44
CA GLU A 765 -19.42 13.74 14.30
C GLU A 765 -18.13 14.20 13.62
N ALA A 766 -17.32 13.27 13.10
CA ALA A 766 -16.11 13.62 12.37
C ALA A 766 -16.38 14.52 11.14
N GLY A 767 -17.50 14.31 10.45
CA GLY A 767 -17.93 15.20 9.35
C GLY A 767 -18.27 16.61 9.83
N ARG A 768 -18.89 16.74 11.02
CA ARG A 768 -19.17 18.05 11.63
C ARG A 768 -17.90 18.76 12.09
N ASP A 769 -16.99 18.04 12.75
CA ASP A 769 -15.69 18.60 13.17
C ASP A 769 -14.91 19.15 11.97
N ILE A 770 -14.95 18.43 10.84
CA ILE A 770 -14.32 18.89 9.59
C ILE A 770 -15.03 20.14 9.05
N ASN A 771 -16.37 20.21 9.11
CA ASN A 771 -17.08 21.41 8.65
C ASN A 771 -16.78 22.64 9.52
N GLU A 772 -16.67 22.49 10.85
CA GLU A 772 -16.22 23.59 11.73
C GLU A 772 -14.77 23.96 11.44
N CYS A 773 -13.87 22.99 11.28
CA CYS A 773 -12.49 23.22 10.85
C CYS A 773 -12.41 24.06 9.55
N LEU A 774 -13.22 23.74 8.54
CA LEU A 774 -13.24 24.50 7.28
C LEU A 774 -13.87 25.89 7.44
N LYS A 775 -14.87 26.04 8.30
CA LYS A 775 -15.49 27.33 8.62
C LYS A 775 -14.50 28.26 9.31
N ASP A 776 -13.78 27.77 10.32
CA ASP A 776 -12.79 28.54 11.06
C ASP A 776 -11.64 28.98 10.14
N LEU A 777 -11.18 28.10 9.24
CA LEU A 777 -10.17 28.45 8.23
C LEU A 777 -10.58 29.67 7.40
N VAL A 778 -11.83 29.70 6.93
CA VAL A 778 -12.33 30.81 6.09
C VAL A 778 -12.47 32.10 6.90
N LEU A 779 -12.92 32.00 8.15
CA LEU A 779 -13.17 33.16 9.01
C LEU A 779 -11.89 33.81 9.51
N GLU A 780 -10.85 33.01 9.77
CA GLU A 780 -9.66 33.47 10.51
C GLU A 780 -8.42 33.61 9.63
N GLU A 781 -8.29 32.85 8.54
CA GLU A 781 -6.98 32.68 7.87
C GLU A 781 -6.93 33.05 6.38
N LEU A 782 -8.07 32.97 5.67
CA LEU A 782 -8.09 33.07 4.21
C LEU A 782 -8.43 34.46 3.67
N ASP A 783 -8.99 35.37 4.48
CA ASP A 783 -9.37 36.73 4.05
C ASP A 783 -10.17 36.76 2.73
N GLY A 784 -11.06 35.78 2.53
CA GLY A 784 -11.87 35.64 1.32
C GLY A 784 -11.20 34.90 0.15
N MET A 785 -9.95 34.44 0.30
CA MET A 785 -9.29 33.57 -0.68
C MET A 785 -10.06 32.25 -0.83
N PRO A 786 -10.40 31.82 -2.07
CA PRO A 786 -11.01 30.52 -2.27
C PRO A 786 -10.03 29.39 -1.93
N TYR A 787 -10.57 28.21 -1.62
CA TYR A 787 -9.74 27.05 -1.26
C TYR A 787 -10.26 25.75 -1.85
N ALA A 788 -9.37 24.79 -2.09
CA ALA A 788 -9.71 23.44 -2.52
C ALA A 788 -9.32 22.40 -1.46
N VAL A 789 -10.17 21.38 -1.27
CA VAL A 789 -9.96 20.30 -0.30
C VAL A 789 -9.49 19.04 -1.02
N MET A 790 -8.41 18.43 -0.53
CA MET A 790 -7.80 17.20 -1.05
C MET A 790 -7.81 16.13 0.04
N LEU A 791 -8.34 14.95 -0.28
CA LEU A 791 -8.59 13.91 0.72
C LEU A 791 -8.38 12.51 0.15
N ASP A 792 -7.99 11.59 1.03
CA ASP A 792 -7.91 10.16 0.71
C ASP A 792 -9.32 9.60 0.51
N GLY A 793 -9.63 9.20 -0.72
CA GLY A 793 -10.94 8.70 -1.09
C GLY A 793 -11.34 7.45 -0.32
N HIS A 794 -10.43 6.50 -0.11
CA HIS A 794 -10.79 5.24 0.53
C HIS A 794 -11.03 5.43 2.04
N GLY A 795 -10.19 6.23 2.70
CA GLY A 795 -10.38 6.57 4.12
C GLY A 795 -11.61 7.45 4.40
N ALA A 796 -11.87 8.44 3.54
CA ALA A 796 -12.86 9.48 3.79
C ALA A 796 -14.29 9.14 3.33
N ARG A 797 -14.48 8.19 2.40
CA ARG A 797 -15.81 7.70 1.95
C ARG A 797 -16.73 7.28 3.10
N ARG A 798 -16.15 6.80 4.22
CA ARG A 798 -16.89 6.43 5.44
C ARG A 798 -17.55 7.64 6.13
N ILE A 799 -16.92 8.82 6.04
CA ILE A 799 -17.44 10.09 6.55
C ILE A 799 -18.39 10.72 5.54
N PHE A 800 -17.96 10.82 4.28
CA PHE A 800 -18.63 11.57 3.22
C PHE A 800 -19.22 10.62 2.16
N PRO A 801 -20.54 10.34 2.22
CA PRO A 801 -21.20 9.43 1.29
C PRO A 801 -21.07 9.86 -0.17
N GLY A 802 -21.01 11.17 -0.43
CA GLY A 802 -20.85 11.75 -1.77
C GLY A 802 -19.50 11.46 -2.44
N LEU A 803 -18.56 10.79 -1.75
CA LEU A 803 -17.29 10.35 -2.35
C LEU A 803 -17.39 8.96 -3.01
N HIS A 804 -18.48 8.23 -2.78
CA HIS A 804 -18.71 6.91 -3.38
C HIS A 804 -19.12 7.04 -4.84
N ASN A 805 -18.57 6.21 -5.73
CA ASN A 805 -18.84 6.26 -7.16
C ASN A 805 -20.33 6.01 -7.49
N ASN A 806 -21.01 5.13 -6.75
CA ASN A 806 -22.45 4.85 -6.93
C ASN A 806 -23.37 5.97 -6.41
N LYS A 807 -22.81 7.04 -5.83
CA LYS A 807 -23.55 8.21 -5.34
C LYS A 807 -23.19 9.49 -6.10
N GLN A 808 -22.43 9.36 -7.19
CA GLN A 808 -22.11 10.49 -8.06
C GLN A 808 -23.35 10.93 -8.82
N GLY A 809 -23.44 12.21 -9.20
CA GLY A 809 -24.59 12.76 -9.93
C GLY A 809 -25.95 12.68 -9.21
N VAL A 810 -26.00 12.15 -7.98
CA VAL A 810 -27.19 12.12 -7.13
C VAL A 810 -27.15 13.34 -6.22
N ASP A 811 -28.32 13.99 -6.06
CA ASP A 811 -28.47 15.09 -5.12
C ASP A 811 -28.18 14.64 -3.69
N ALA A 812 -27.64 15.56 -2.88
CA ALA A 812 -27.38 15.28 -1.49
C ALA A 812 -28.67 14.91 -0.76
N PHE A 813 -28.67 13.77 -0.06
CA PHE A 813 -29.78 13.30 0.76
C PHE A 813 -29.30 12.94 2.17
N ASP A 814 -30.23 12.91 3.13
CA ASP A 814 -29.91 12.57 4.52
C ASP A 814 -29.35 11.14 4.61
N SER A 815 -28.06 11.06 4.92
CA SER A 815 -27.30 9.82 5.02
C SER A 815 -27.01 9.47 6.48
N PHE A 816 -28.07 9.39 7.29
CA PHE A 816 -28.03 9.15 8.73
C PHE A 816 -27.24 10.24 9.47
N GLY A 817 -27.49 11.51 9.13
CA GLY A 817 -26.82 12.67 9.74
C GLY A 817 -25.36 12.88 9.32
N ARG A 818 -24.83 12.09 8.37
CA ARG A 818 -23.48 12.30 7.81
C ARG A 818 -23.48 13.44 6.78
N VAL A 819 -22.41 14.23 6.81
CA VAL A 819 -22.16 15.30 5.85
C VAL A 819 -21.90 14.69 4.46
N TRP A 820 -22.55 15.20 3.41
CA TRP A 820 -22.46 14.64 2.05
C TRP A 820 -21.04 14.69 1.46
N LEU A 821 -20.45 15.89 1.46
CA LEU A 821 -19.09 16.21 1.02
C LEU A 821 -18.50 17.26 1.98
N PRO A 822 -17.17 17.40 2.11
CA PRO A 822 -16.57 18.43 2.96
C PRO A 822 -17.12 19.83 2.67
N GLY A 823 -17.52 20.55 3.71
CA GLY A 823 -18.12 21.88 3.61
C GLY A 823 -19.60 21.90 3.19
N HIS A 824 -20.21 20.75 2.89
CA HIS A 824 -21.64 20.68 2.60
C HIS A 824 -22.44 21.09 3.84
N GLY A 825 -23.38 22.03 3.68
CA GLY A 825 -24.13 22.66 4.78
C GLY A 825 -23.57 24.02 5.23
N LEU A 826 -22.34 24.39 4.84
CA LEU A 826 -21.83 25.74 5.08
C LEU A 826 -22.50 26.78 4.15
N PRO A 827 -22.52 28.08 4.52
CA PRO A 827 -22.88 29.16 3.61
C PRO A 827 -22.04 29.15 2.33
N GLU A 828 -22.62 29.62 1.21
CA GLU A 828 -21.96 29.51 -0.10
C GLU A 828 -20.56 30.14 -0.11
N TYR A 829 -20.35 31.31 0.48
CA TYR A 829 -19.04 31.96 0.52
C TYR A 829 -17.98 31.22 1.38
N MET A 830 -18.41 30.27 2.24
CA MET A 830 -17.52 29.46 3.09
C MET A 830 -17.22 28.07 2.52
N ARG A 831 -17.95 27.61 1.50
CA ARG A 831 -17.73 26.27 0.93
C ARG A 831 -16.39 26.19 0.19
N PRO A 832 -15.81 24.98 0.02
CA PRO A 832 -14.66 24.81 -0.87
C PRO A 832 -14.98 25.24 -2.30
N ALA A 833 -14.03 25.85 -3.00
CA ALA A 833 -14.08 26.08 -4.43
C ALA A 833 -13.88 24.77 -5.23
N GLY A 834 -13.16 23.81 -4.65
CA GLY A 834 -13.01 22.48 -5.23
C GLY A 834 -12.85 21.39 -4.18
N ILE A 835 -13.24 20.16 -4.52
CA ILE A 835 -13.03 18.97 -3.70
C ILE A 835 -12.40 17.90 -4.58
N VAL A 836 -11.23 17.41 -4.20
CA VAL A 836 -10.47 16.40 -4.94
C VAL A 836 -10.34 15.14 -4.10
N ARG A 837 -10.86 14.04 -4.64
CA ARG A 837 -10.63 12.71 -4.12
C ARG A 837 -9.34 12.16 -4.73
N VAL A 838 -8.43 11.69 -3.89
CA VAL A 838 -7.23 10.96 -4.30
C VAL A 838 -7.35 9.51 -3.84
N ASN A 839 -7.21 8.55 -4.74
CA ASN A 839 -7.30 7.13 -4.40
C ASN A 839 -6.03 6.39 -4.81
N CYS A 840 -5.44 5.68 -3.86
CA CYS A 840 -4.18 4.95 -4.01
C CYS A 840 -4.33 3.44 -3.82
N MET A 841 -5.57 2.93 -3.66
CA MET A 841 -5.81 1.50 -3.44
C MET A 841 -5.56 0.71 -4.73
N SER A 842 -4.50 -0.09 -4.74
CA SER A 842 -4.04 -0.83 -5.92
C SER A 842 -5.10 -1.72 -6.56
N GLU A 843 -6.02 -2.30 -5.79
CA GLU A 843 -7.15 -3.12 -6.28
C GLU A 843 -8.21 -2.32 -7.06
N GLU A 844 -8.32 -1.01 -6.79
CA GLU A 844 -9.23 -0.11 -7.51
C GLU A 844 -8.55 0.57 -8.71
N MET A 845 -7.23 0.40 -8.89
CA MET A 845 -6.45 1.09 -9.92
C MET A 845 -6.33 0.29 -11.22
N PRO A 846 -6.26 0.97 -12.38
CA PRO A 846 -6.00 0.29 -13.64
C PRO A 846 -4.60 -0.32 -13.66
N SER A 847 -4.49 -1.56 -14.15
CA SER A 847 -3.21 -2.25 -14.26
C SER A 847 -2.57 -1.95 -15.61
N ILE A 848 -1.54 -1.11 -15.64
CA ILE A 848 -0.84 -0.78 -16.91
C ILE A 848 -0.13 -2.01 -17.45
N ALA A 849 -0.47 -2.40 -18.68
CA ALA A 849 0.16 -3.53 -19.36
C ALA A 849 1.49 -3.11 -19.99
N TYR A 850 1.46 -2.03 -20.75
CA TYR A 850 2.63 -1.42 -21.38
C TYR A 850 2.33 0.03 -21.77
N LEU A 851 3.32 0.72 -22.32
CA LEU A 851 3.20 2.08 -22.82
C LEU A 851 3.70 2.14 -24.26
N SER A 852 3.09 3.01 -25.07
CA SER A 852 3.44 3.21 -26.47
C SER A 852 3.35 4.68 -26.86
N TYR A 853 4.19 5.08 -27.82
CA TYR A 853 3.97 6.31 -28.57
C TYR A 853 2.84 6.12 -29.60
N ALA A 854 2.36 7.21 -30.19
CA ALA A 854 1.38 7.18 -31.29
C ALA A 854 1.86 6.38 -32.54
N ASN A 855 3.16 6.13 -32.69
CA ASN A 855 3.72 5.27 -33.74
C ASN A 855 3.91 3.80 -33.30
N ASP A 856 3.30 3.40 -32.18
CA ASP A 856 3.38 2.09 -31.53
C ASP A 856 4.77 1.68 -31.00
N ASP A 857 5.74 2.60 -30.99
CA ASP A 857 7.03 2.33 -30.35
C ASP A 857 6.84 2.15 -28.84
N ARG A 858 7.16 0.95 -28.37
CA ARG A 858 7.06 0.58 -26.95
C ARG A 858 8.01 1.40 -26.10
N ILE A 859 7.46 2.07 -25.09
CA ILE A 859 8.23 2.65 -23.99
C ILE A 859 8.02 1.85 -22.71
N LYS A 860 8.99 2.00 -21.82
CA LYS A 860 9.16 1.09 -20.69
C LYS A 860 8.38 1.57 -19.48
N MET A 861 8.50 2.86 -19.18
CA MET A 861 7.94 3.51 -18.00
C MET A 861 7.54 4.93 -18.37
N SER A 862 6.58 5.48 -17.60
CA SER A 862 6.16 6.88 -17.68
C SER A 862 5.92 7.39 -16.27
N SER A 863 6.07 8.70 -16.10
CA SER A 863 5.65 9.44 -14.92
C SER A 863 4.61 10.50 -15.28
N GLU A 864 3.94 10.38 -16.42
CA GLU A 864 2.97 11.36 -16.91
C GLU A 864 1.59 11.20 -16.24
N LEU A 865 0.75 12.23 -16.43
CA LEU A 865 -0.67 12.20 -16.09
C LEU A 865 -1.44 11.59 -17.26
N PHE A 866 -2.38 10.71 -16.98
CA PHE A 866 -3.20 10.03 -17.95
C PHE A 866 -4.68 10.23 -17.63
N ARG A 867 -5.53 10.10 -18.66
CA ARG A 867 -6.99 10.03 -18.54
C ARG A 867 -7.51 8.95 -19.51
N PRO A 868 -8.74 8.46 -19.37
CA PRO A 868 -9.29 7.54 -20.37
C PRO A 868 -9.24 8.17 -21.77
N SER A 869 -8.97 7.37 -22.80
CA SER A 869 -8.83 7.90 -24.17
C SER A 869 -10.17 8.38 -24.74
N ASP A 870 -11.25 7.74 -24.31
CA ASP A 870 -12.67 8.02 -24.54
C ASP A 870 -13.28 8.93 -23.45
N ALA A 871 -12.45 9.62 -22.66
CA ALA A 871 -12.90 10.38 -21.50
C ALA A 871 -13.89 11.50 -21.83
N GLY A 872 -15.04 11.47 -21.14
CA GLY A 872 -15.93 12.61 -20.99
C GLY A 872 -15.44 13.64 -19.96
N PRO A 873 -16.16 14.77 -19.79
CA PRO A 873 -15.76 15.87 -18.90
C PRO A 873 -15.65 15.48 -17.42
N ASP A 874 -16.35 14.42 -17.01
CA ASP A 874 -16.38 13.93 -15.63
C ASP A 874 -15.43 12.75 -15.36
N SER A 875 -14.51 12.42 -16.28
CA SER A 875 -13.59 11.29 -16.09
C SER A 875 -12.64 11.48 -14.90
N SER A 876 -12.03 10.39 -14.40
CA SER A 876 -10.89 10.44 -13.49
C SER A 876 -9.56 10.61 -14.24
N TRP A 877 -8.53 11.08 -13.53
CA TRP A 877 -7.16 11.14 -14.02
C TRP A 877 -6.28 10.16 -13.24
N TRP A 878 -5.24 9.61 -13.87
CA TRP A 878 -4.27 8.73 -13.22
C TRP A 878 -2.85 9.22 -13.37
N VAL A 879 -2.16 9.34 -12.26
CA VAL A 879 -0.71 9.60 -12.26
C VAL A 879 0.01 8.25 -12.23
N VAL A 880 0.66 7.91 -13.33
CA VAL A 880 1.52 6.72 -13.40
C VAL A 880 2.85 7.03 -12.71
N THR A 881 3.38 6.09 -11.95
CA THR A 881 4.63 6.26 -11.19
C THR A 881 5.61 5.12 -11.47
N GLU A 882 6.86 5.49 -11.75
CA GLU A 882 7.99 4.56 -11.80
C GLU A 882 8.55 4.33 -10.38
N PRO A 883 8.60 3.08 -9.88
CA PRO A 883 9.17 2.81 -8.57
C PRO A 883 10.67 3.12 -8.52
N ARG A 884 11.13 3.81 -7.47
CA ARG A 884 12.52 4.30 -7.30
C ARG A 884 13.62 3.25 -7.56
N ASN A 885 13.38 2.01 -7.16
CA ASN A 885 14.37 0.93 -7.28
C ASN A 885 14.41 0.28 -8.67
N TYR A 886 13.46 0.60 -9.56
CA TYR A 886 13.43 0.13 -10.95
C TYR A 886 14.73 0.49 -11.70
N GLY A 887 15.28 1.67 -11.44
CA GLY A 887 16.49 2.17 -12.10
C GLY A 887 17.79 1.39 -11.79
N LYS A 888 17.85 0.65 -10.67
CA LYS A 888 19.05 -0.11 -10.27
C LYS A 888 19.14 -1.48 -10.95
N THR A 889 18.03 -2.20 -11.03
CA THR A 889 17.96 -3.51 -11.68
C THR A 889 16.60 -3.69 -12.35
N ARG A 890 16.58 -3.69 -13.70
CA ARG A 890 15.36 -3.74 -14.52
C ARG A 890 14.84 -5.16 -14.74
N PHE A 891 14.83 -5.97 -13.68
CA PHE A 891 14.30 -7.32 -13.74
C PHE A 891 12.78 -7.31 -13.95
N GLY A 892 12.25 -8.29 -14.68
CA GLY A 892 10.83 -8.35 -15.03
C GLY A 892 10.40 -7.42 -16.16
N GLN A 893 11.30 -6.59 -16.70
CA GLN A 893 11.00 -5.78 -17.87
C GLN A 893 10.84 -6.63 -19.14
N TRP A 894 11.56 -7.75 -19.20
CA TRP A 894 11.77 -8.51 -20.42
C TRP A 894 11.63 -10.02 -20.23
N LYS A 895 11.14 -10.46 -19.08
CA LYS A 895 10.97 -11.88 -18.80
C LYS A 895 10.03 -12.03 -17.63
N THR A 896 9.39 -13.17 -17.54
CA THR A 896 8.63 -13.57 -16.36
C THR A 896 9.55 -14.24 -15.33
N ARG A 897 9.06 -14.38 -14.10
CA ARG A 897 9.84 -14.99 -13.02
C ARG A 897 10.15 -16.48 -13.23
N TRP A 898 9.40 -17.17 -14.09
CA TRP A 898 9.73 -18.54 -14.49
C TRP A 898 11.08 -18.64 -15.21
N ARG A 899 11.53 -17.55 -15.86
CA ARG A 899 12.82 -17.46 -16.56
C ARG A 899 13.86 -16.65 -15.78
N ALA A 900 13.63 -16.40 -14.50
CA ALA A 900 14.56 -15.66 -13.65
C ALA A 900 15.71 -16.55 -13.17
N LEU A 901 16.92 -15.99 -13.15
CA LEU A 901 18.10 -16.70 -12.65
C LEU A 901 18.14 -16.73 -11.13
N SER A 902 18.46 -17.90 -10.56
CA SER A 902 18.63 -18.09 -9.12
C SER A 902 19.96 -17.59 -8.59
N GLU A 903 20.98 -17.51 -9.45
CA GLU A 903 22.34 -17.10 -9.12
C GLU A 903 22.62 -15.67 -9.59
N LYS A 904 23.64 -15.03 -9.00
CA LYS A 904 24.08 -13.70 -9.42
C LYS A 904 24.91 -13.84 -10.70
N VAL A 905 24.69 -12.97 -11.67
CA VAL A 905 25.49 -12.96 -12.91
C VAL A 905 26.31 -11.67 -13.01
N GLY A 906 27.60 -11.79 -13.28
CA GLY A 906 28.51 -10.66 -13.49
C GLY A 906 28.65 -9.78 -12.24
N THR A 907 28.43 -8.47 -12.38
CA THR A 907 28.57 -7.47 -11.30
C THR A 907 27.31 -7.31 -10.44
N GLN A 908 26.29 -8.17 -10.60
CA GLN A 908 25.04 -8.09 -9.87
C GLN A 908 25.23 -8.32 -8.35
N THR A 909 24.57 -7.49 -7.54
CA THR A 909 24.63 -7.58 -6.08
C THR A 909 23.63 -8.60 -5.50
N GLU A 910 22.57 -8.96 -6.23
CA GLU A 910 21.47 -9.85 -5.81
C GLU A 910 21.05 -10.79 -6.95
N SER A 911 20.41 -11.92 -6.65
CA SER A 911 19.86 -12.81 -7.70
C SER A 911 18.55 -12.27 -8.25
N GLU A 912 18.24 -12.61 -9.51
CA GLU A 912 17.04 -12.12 -10.18
C GLU A 912 15.76 -12.62 -9.51
N LEU A 913 15.74 -13.87 -9.02
CA LEU A 913 14.62 -14.43 -8.27
C LEU A 913 14.35 -13.65 -6.98
N LYS A 914 15.39 -13.33 -6.22
CA LYS A 914 15.22 -12.66 -4.93
C LYS A 914 14.91 -11.17 -5.09
N ALA A 915 15.42 -10.55 -6.15
CA ALA A 915 15.25 -9.14 -6.39
C ALA A 915 13.77 -8.74 -6.51
N PRO A 916 13.41 -7.52 -6.05
CA PRO A 916 12.09 -6.97 -6.29
C PRO A 916 11.92 -6.69 -7.79
N TRP A 917 10.80 -7.17 -8.35
CA TRP A 917 10.42 -6.87 -9.74
C TRP A 917 9.29 -5.89 -9.68
N TYR A 918 9.48 -4.74 -10.29
CA TYR A 918 8.57 -3.62 -10.20
C TYR A 918 7.67 -3.56 -11.44
N SER A 919 6.38 -3.31 -11.22
CA SER A 919 5.42 -2.88 -12.24
C SER A 919 5.12 -1.40 -12.05
N MET A 920 4.52 -0.77 -13.07
CA MET A 920 4.00 0.59 -12.93
C MET A 920 2.84 0.59 -11.95
N THR A 921 2.84 1.56 -11.04
CA THR A 921 1.72 1.82 -10.16
C THR A 921 1.00 3.08 -10.60
N CYS A 922 -0.29 3.16 -10.29
CA CYS A 922 -1.14 4.29 -10.59
C CYS A 922 -1.79 4.79 -9.32
N ARG A 923 -2.27 6.02 -9.37
CA ARG A 923 -3.18 6.61 -8.38
C ARG A 923 -4.17 7.48 -9.11
N GLU A 924 -5.40 7.46 -8.63
CA GLU A 924 -6.51 8.21 -9.20
C GLU A 924 -6.60 9.59 -8.56
N ILE A 925 -6.86 10.60 -9.39
CA ILE A 925 -7.21 11.97 -9.02
C ILE A 925 -8.58 12.24 -9.62
N THR A 926 -9.56 12.56 -8.78
CA THR A 926 -10.93 12.85 -9.19
C THR A 926 -11.40 14.15 -8.53
N PRO A 927 -11.43 15.28 -9.25
CA PRO A 927 -12.14 16.49 -8.85
C PRO A 927 -13.64 16.20 -8.74
N MET A 928 -14.15 15.98 -7.53
CA MET A 928 -15.54 15.61 -7.24
C MET A 928 -16.49 16.81 -7.38
N PHE A 929 -15.97 18.00 -7.14
CA PHE A 929 -16.71 19.25 -7.14
C PHE A 929 -15.78 20.39 -7.53
N VAL A 930 -16.26 21.31 -8.37
CA VAL A 930 -15.57 22.54 -8.76
C VAL A 930 -16.58 23.66 -8.93
N ARG A 931 -16.24 24.86 -8.45
CA ARG A 931 -16.99 26.10 -8.65
C ARG A 931 -16.03 27.30 -8.66
N GLY A 932 -16.55 28.45 -9.06
CA GLY A 932 -15.79 29.70 -9.15
C GLY A 932 -15.25 29.95 -10.55
N GLU A 933 -15.02 31.21 -10.87
CA GLU A 933 -14.51 31.63 -12.17
C GLU A 933 -13.03 31.23 -12.32
N GLY A 934 -12.65 30.75 -13.50
CA GLY A 934 -11.27 30.35 -13.82
C GLY A 934 -10.80 29.01 -13.24
N LEU A 935 -11.54 28.37 -12.32
CA LEU A 935 -11.19 27.05 -11.80
C LEU A 935 -11.92 25.95 -12.60
N THR A 936 -11.16 25.03 -13.19
CA THR A 936 -11.70 23.90 -13.97
C THR A 936 -11.36 22.56 -13.30
N ARG A 937 -12.11 21.50 -13.64
CA ARG A 937 -11.80 20.13 -13.19
C ARG A 937 -10.41 19.70 -13.66
N GLU A 938 -10.08 19.95 -14.92
CA GLU A 938 -8.76 19.62 -15.48
C GLU A 938 -7.64 20.40 -14.79
N GLY A 939 -7.80 21.72 -14.63
CA GLY A 939 -6.83 22.56 -13.92
C GLY A 939 -6.60 22.09 -12.48
N LEU A 940 -7.67 21.73 -11.76
CA LEU A 940 -7.57 21.22 -10.40
C LEU A 940 -6.91 19.82 -10.35
N ALA A 941 -7.21 18.93 -11.30
CA ALA A 941 -6.55 17.63 -11.39
C ALA A 941 -5.05 17.77 -11.68
N VAL A 942 -4.67 18.68 -12.58
CA VAL A 942 -3.27 19.00 -12.92
C VAL A 942 -2.55 19.61 -11.71
N ALA A 943 -3.17 20.55 -11.00
CA ALA A 943 -2.64 21.13 -9.76
C ALA A 943 -2.40 20.06 -8.69
N THR A 944 -3.36 19.16 -8.47
CA THR A 944 -3.18 18.02 -7.55
C THR A 944 -2.03 17.12 -8.00
N ALA A 945 -1.95 16.78 -9.29
CA ALA A 945 -0.88 15.92 -9.82
C ALA A 945 0.51 16.55 -9.60
N ARG A 946 0.64 17.85 -9.86
CA ARG A 946 1.86 18.63 -9.64
C ARG A 946 2.25 18.69 -8.17
N MET A 947 1.30 18.88 -7.26
CA MET A 947 1.56 18.82 -5.82
C MET A 947 1.93 17.42 -5.32
N CYS A 948 1.52 16.34 -6.00
CA CYS A 948 2.07 15.02 -5.71
C CYS A 948 3.50 14.86 -6.24
N ASP A 949 3.87 15.57 -7.33
CA ASP A 949 5.23 15.54 -7.89
C ASP A 949 6.22 16.36 -7.06
N GLN A 950 5.76 17.45 -6.45
CA GLN A 950 6.52 18.33 -5.55
C GLN A 950 6.43 17.88 -4.10
N ALA A 951 7.19 16.86 -3.74
CA ALA A 951 7.25 16.37 -2.36
C ALA A 951 7.89 17.38 -1.39
N LEU A 952 7.34 17.49 -0.17
CA LEU A 952 7.85 18.40 0.86
C LEU A 952 9.01 17.80 1.68
N SER A 953 8.92 16.51 2.02
CA SER A 953 9.93 15.82 2.84
C SER A 953 10.57 14.60 2.15
N TRP A 954 10.45 14.53 0.83
CA TRP A 954 10.99 13.45 0.02
C TRP A 954 11.59 13.98 -1.29
N SER A 955 12.51 13.23 -1.89
CA SER A 955 13.12 13.58 -3.19
C SER A 955 12.32 13.05 -4.39
N ASP A 956 11.56 11.97 -4.18
CA ASP A 956 10.66 11.44 -5.20
C ASP A 956 9.25 11.99 -5.03
N ARG A 957 8.40 11.70 -6.03
CA ARG A 957 6.97 11.98 -6.03
C ARG A 957 6.27 11.28 -4.85
N THR A 958 5.43 11.99 -4.11
CA THR A 958 4.55 11.42 -3.07
C THR A 958 3.30 10.82 -3.70
N LYS A 959 2.65 9.87 -3.00
CA LYS A 959 1.34 9.34 -3.42
C LYS A 959 0.22 10.38 -3.24
N TYR A 960 0.21 11.07 -2.12
CA TYR A 960 -0.72 12.16 -1.85
C TYR A 960 -0.13 13.53 -2.21
N PRO A 961 -0.98 14.51 -2.60
CA PRO A 961 -0.53 15.88 -2.82
C PRO A 961 0.04 16.46 -1.52
N ALA A 962 1.01 17.36 -1.63
CA ALA A 962 1.80 17.85 -0.50
C ALA A 962 0.99 18.26 0.76
N PRO A 963 -0.14 18.98 0.67
CA PRO A 963 -0.97 19.27 1.85
C PRO A 963 -1.55 18.00 2.51
N LEU A 964 -2.12 17.08 1.73
CA LEU A 964 -2.65 15.82 2.27
C LEU A 964 -1.53 14.96 2.86
N HIS A 965 -0.36 14.94 2.21
CA HIS A 965 0.80 14.24 2.74
C HIS A 965 1.31 14.85 4.05
N ALA A 966 1.31 16.17 4.20
CA ALA A 966 1.71 16.83 5.43
C ALA A 966 0.73 16.55 6.60
N ALA A 967 -0.57 16.48 6.32
CA ALA A 967 -1.59 16.07 7.30
C ALA A 967 -1.39 14.61 7.74
N LEU A 968 -1.10 13.72 6.79
CA LEU A 968 -0.72 12.33 7.07
C LEU A 968 0.56 12.26 7.92
N GLN A 969 1.60 13.02 7.59
CA GLN A 969 2.86 13.01 8.35
C GLN A 969 2.68 13.52 9.78
N MET A 970 1.79 14.51 10.01
CA MET A 970 1.46 14.97 11.36
C MET A 970 0.92 13.82 12.23
N ASP A 971 0.11 12.91 11.65
CA ASP A 971 -0.35 11.68 12.30
C ASP A 971 0.76 10.61 12.42
N LEU A 972 1.49 10.30 11.34
CA LEU A 972 2.54 9.27 11.33
C LEU A 972 3.66 9.58 12.34
N ASP A 973 3.97 10.85 12.52
CA ASP A 973 4.97 11.31 13.47
C ASP A 973 4.46 11.39 14.93
N HIS A 974 3.15 11.31 15.16
CA HIS A 974 2.61 11.44 16.50
C HIS A 974 3.14 10.34 17.45
N PRO A 975 3.57 10.66 18.69
CA PRO A 975 4.15 9.68 19.63
C PRO A 975 3.30 8.43 19.91
N ASN A 976 1.97 8.54 19.82
CA ASN A 976 1.04 7.40 19.98
C ASN A 976 0.78 6.59 18.70
N PHE A 977 1.25 6.99 17.52
CA PHE A 977 0.87 6.36 16.25
C PHE A 977 1.16 4.85 16.24
N ARG A 978 2.42 4.44 16.43
CA ARG A 978 2.81 3.01 16.38
C ARG A 978 2.26 2.20 17.55
N ARG A 979 2.07 2.83 18.70
CA ARG A 979 1.46 2.22 19.90
C ARG A 979 -0.04 1.94 19.72
N SER A 980 -0.62 2.50 18.67
CA SER A 980 -2.04 2.44 18.38
C SER A 980 -2.38 2.14 16.92
N ALA A 981 -1.41 1.64 16.15
CA ALA A 981 -1.58 1.37 14.73
C ALA A 981 -2.82 0.50 14.48
N PRO A 982 -3.55 0.71 13.36
CA PRO A 982 -4.77 -0.02 13.08
C PRO A 982 -4.53 -1.53 13.11
N ARG A 983 -5.46 -2.28 13.70
CA ARG A 983 -5.44 -3.74 13.69
C ARG A 983 -6.23 -4.32 12.52
N GLU A 984 -7.22 -3.59 12.04
CA GLU A 984 -8.06 -3.98 10.92
C GLU A 984 -7.22 -3.99 9.64
N TYR A 985 -7.41 -5.02 8.82
CA TYR A 985 -6.59 -5.24 7.63
C TYR A 985 -6.76 -4.10 6.62
N GLU A 986 -7.99 -3.63 6.41
CA GLU A 986 -8.31 -2.52 5.51
C GLU A 986 -7.57 -1.24 5.90
N ASP A 987 -7.68 -0.81 7.16
CA ASP A 987 -7.00 0.39 7.65
C ASP A 987 -5.46 0.28 7.55
N ARG A 988 -4.91 -0.92 7.73
CA ARG A 988 -3.47 -1.19 7.51
C ARG A 988 -3.10 -1.15 6.04
N ALA A 989 -3.95 -1.66 5.16
CA ALA A 989 -3.74 -1.63 3.71
C ALA A 989 -3.72 -0.18 3.21
N ILE A 990 -4.68 0.65 3.63
CA ILE A 990 -4.72 2.09 3.30
C ILE A 990 -3.42 2.77 3.69
N LEU A 991 -2.97 2.60 4.95
CA LEU A 991 -1.72 3.20 5.41
C LEU A 991 -0.48 2.65 4.70
N SER A 992 -0.44 1.34 4.46
CA SER A 992 0.67 0.71 3.73
C SER A 992 0.74 1.24 2.30
N GLU A 993 -0.41 1.45 1.67
CA GLU A 993 -0.49 2.04 0.34
C GLU A 993 -0.06 3.50 0.41
N ALA A 994 -0.52 4.29 1.36
CA ALA A 994 -0.16 5.70 1.48
C ALA A 994 1.35 5.96 1.72
N VAL A 995 2.08 5.02 2.33
CA VAL A 995 3.41 5.24 2.92
C VAL A 995 4.49 4.30 2.35
N GLU A 996 4.40 3.91 1.07
CA GLU A 996 5.38 3.03 0.42
C GLU A 996 6.85 3.30 0.87
N GLY A 997 7.44 2.35 1.61
CA GLY A 997 8.82 2.44 2.10
C GLY A 997 9.02 2.53 3.61
N LEU A 998 7.95 2.79 4.39
CA LEU A 998 7.99 2.45 5.82
C LEU A 998 7.65 0.97 5.96
N ASP A 999 8.65 0.16 6.32
CA ASP A 999 8.42 -1.12 6.98
C ASP A 999 7.50 -0.83 8.19
N LEU A 1000 6.19 -0.96 7.99
CA LEU A 1000 5.24 -1.33 9.04
C LEU A 1000 5.50 -2.80 9.43
N ALA A 1001 6.78 -3.14 9.56
CA ALA A 1001 7.24 -4.34 10.21
C ALA A 1001 6.63 -4.26 11.60
N ASP A 1002 5.55 -5.01 11.77
CA ASP A 1002 5.25 -5.63 13.05
C ASP A 1002 6.58 -6.20 13.52
N GLY A 1003 7.23 -5.52 14.46
CA GLY A 1003 8.53 -5.94 14.99
C GLY A 1003 8.47 -7.44 15.29
N ASP A 1004 9.46 -8.16 14.77
CA ASP A 1004 9.66 -9.62 14.90
C ASP A 1004 9.13 -10.17 16.24
#